data_AF-A0A941LFC3-F1
#
_entry.id   AF-A0A941LFC3-F1
#
_cell.length_a   1.000
_cell.length_b   1.000
_cell.length_c   1.000
_cell.angle_alpha   90.00
_cell.angle_beta   90.00
_cell.angle_gamma   90.00
#
_symmetry.space_group_name_H-M   'P 1'
#
loop_
_entity.id
_entity.type
_entity.pdbx_description
1 polymer ?
#
loop_
_entity_poly.entity_id
_entity_poly.type
_entity_poly.pdbx_seq_one_letter_code
_entity_poly.pdbx_strand_id
1 'polypeptide(L)'
;MTDHADPRRPNHLIRETSPYLLQHAYNPVDWYPWGPEALAQAASLGRPILLSIGYSSCHWCHVMERESFENEATAALMNQHFVCIKVDREERPDLDEIYMQATLALNRNQGGWPMTVFLTPDQKPFFAGTYFPPSDRWGRPGFPTLLKKLAEYWEKDREGVVAQAANLTVRLRDGVTAPSPTTVGEAELDMAVTQFAEDFDAKLGGFGGAPKFPPATGLSLLLHRYHRTKDAHTLTMVSTTLDAMAAGGIYDHIGGGFARYSTDERWLVPHFEKMLYDNALLTHVYVEAYQVTGDDHYRRVACETLDYILKEMTSPEGGFYSATDADSEGVEGKFFVWTPEEVRAALDNEEDARRVCAYYDVTEAGNWEHKNVLHTAHSLEAVAKDLRLSADELRQTIDKAKPRLYAARARRVPPGLDDKVITAWNGMMIRAMAEASRVFGVERYREAAQRACDFLLTTLSKPDGRLLRTYRTGTAHLDAYLEDYAYFAEGLIETYEAGGDERYLLAAVRLAERILADFVDEQQGGFFTTAIGHEALILRSREGPDGATPSGNAVAASVLARLSFHYAREDFRQAAAAAVRAYGRQIARYPRAFAKSLIVVDLLTNGPVEIAVIGAPAASGTNALNAAVNRIYLPNRVLAHQALPDAASAHPLLQDKTLVNGQPALYVCRNFSCRRPITDPVDLPALLDPSQQAAEASAPQKVLSGRLQPGYATAQGTAAYAARHIHQASEAGSLAHGFGPFGTTGLTASRLGFGTYRVGLREAEHREALTQALRAGCNVIDTSTNYMDGESEQLVGSVLQGLMRTGDLAREDVIVVSKIGYVQGQNLVQAQAREKSGKPYPEMVKYGDDIWHCIHPEFLADQLTLSLDRLGLATLDVCLLHNPEYFLTHATKLGGSETRPLPELRDEFYARLQRAFEYCEAQVQSGRLRGYGVSSNTSTAGSEEAGATSLSRMIEAATRAASTVGASSHHFTVLQCPMNLYESGAALVPNTGPGNGRTLLAEAMQDGIAVLVNRPLNAMPTQRGGVVRLADVSMPVAEATFEEQRQKVAGLEEEYRKSLAPAVAHSGQGMLPSDFFRWADELTRIRTQVQGLEHWEQIEQHMIAPHVNQVLRALAEAFTGTVAEQWEAWRDRYVPELLALLRSLQREAAERSRLRTEELHRAINPLLPESRRAATLSQKALWVLRSTPGVTCVLVGMRSPAYVADALQILRWDALPHSQRVYECCAGKK
;
A
#
# COMPACT_ATOMS: atom_id res chain seq x y z
N MET A 1 -15.84 -48.23 1.79
CA MET A 1 -17.10 -47.87 2.46
C MET A 1 -17.60 -49.07 3.27
N THR A 2 -17.18 -49.15 4.52
CA THR A 2 -17.85 -49.95 5.55
C THR A 2 -18.66 -48.97 6.38
N ASP A 3 -19.98 -49.05 6.21
CA ASP A 3 -20.99 -48.23 6.86
C ASP A 3 -21.07 -48.62 8.34
N HIS A 4 -20.22 -48.02 9.18
CA HIS A 4 -20.46 -47.96 10.61
C HIS A 4 -21.44 -46.81 10.83
N ALA A 5 -22.73 -47.15 10.92
CA ALA A 5 -23.76 -46.19 11.30
C ALA A 5 -23.40 -45.55 12.64
N ASP A 6 -22.98 -44.28 12.62
CA ASP A 6 -22.76 -43.48 13.81
C ASP A 6 -24.12 -43.31 14.54
N PRO A 7 -24.24 -43.70 15.82
CA PRO A 7 -25.50 -43.60 16.56
C PRO A 7 -25.93 -42.14 16.85
N ARG A 8 -25.11 -41.14 16.52
CA ARG A 8 -25.39 -39.71 16.73
C ARG A 8 -26.30 -39.14 15.64
N ARG A 9 -27.17 -38.19 16.00
CA ARG A 9 -28.08 -37.50 15.06
C ARG A 9 -27.31 -36.44 14.27
N PRO A 10 -27.36 -36.43 12.93
CA PRO A 10 -26.67 -35.41 12.14
C PRO A 10 -27.37 -34.03 12.22
N ASN A 11 -26.58 -32.97 12.15
CA ASN A 11 -27.01 -31.58 11.97
C ASN A 11 -27.10 -31.19 10.47
N HIS A 12 -27.21 -29.90 10.16
CA HIS A 12 -27.43 -29.43 8.78
C HIS A 12 -26.21 -29.58 7.87
N LEU A 13 -25.00 -29.79 8.42
CA LEU A 13 -23.77 -29.93 7.63
C LEU A 13 -23.64 -31.27 6.89
N ILE A 14 -24.51 -32.25 7.17
CA ILE A 14 -24.45 -33.60 6.57
C ILE A 14 -24.62 -33.61 5.03
N ARG A 15 -25.08 -32.49 4.46
CA ARG A 15 -25.29 -32.31 3.01
C ARG A 15 -24.17 -31.52 2.33
N GLU A 16 -23.22 -31.01 3.09
CA GLU A 16 -22.08 -30.26 2.55
C GLU A 16 -21.09 -31.20 1.86
N THR A 17 -20.27 -30.65 0.96
CA THR A 17 -19.22 -31.45 0.31
C THR A 17 -17.87 -31.29 0.98
N SER A 18 -17.61 -30.16 1.65
CA SER A 18 -16.36 -29.90 2.37
C SER A 18 -16.06 -30.98 3.42
N PRO A 19 -14.87 -31.61 3.37
CA PRO A 19 -14.39 -32.51 4.42
C PRO A 19 -14.42 -31.88 5.81
N TYR A 20 -14.06 -30.60 5.91
CA TYR A 20 -14.08 -29.86 7.17
C TYR A 20 -15.49 -29.72 7.74
N LEU A 21 -16.47 -29.36 6.93
CA LEU A 21 -17.86 -29.22 7.39
C LEU A 21 -18.46 -30.58 7.73
N LEU A 22 -18.20 -31.61 6.91
CA LEU A 22 -18.68 -32.97 7.14
C LEU A 22 -18.13 -33.58 8.43
N GLN A 23 -16.88 -33.26 8.81
CA GLN A 23 -16.31 -33.68 10.08
C GLN A 23 -17.16 -33.24 11.28
N HIS A 24 -17.79 -32.06 11.19
CA HIS A 24 -18.63 -31.50 12.24
C HIS A 24 -20.11 -31.89 12.16
N ALA A 25 -20.52 -32.72 11.19
CA ALA A 25 -21.92 -33.01 10.91
C ALA A 25 -22.64 -33.78 12.03
N TYR A 26 -21.91 -34.44 12.92
CA TYR A 26 -22.45 -35.23 14.05
C TYR A 26 -22.20 -34.60 15.42
N ASN A 27 -21.71 -33.36 15.46
CA ASN A 27 -21.55 -32.62 16.70
C ASN A 27 -22.92 -32.28 17.31
N PRO A 28 -23.04 -32.27 18.66
CA PRO A 28 -24.30 -31.91 19.34
C PRO A 28 -24.72 -30.44 19.12
N VAL A 29 -23.81 -29.59 18.66
CA VAL A 29 -24.13 -28.24 18.20
C VAL A 29 -24.95 -28.32 16.90
N ASP A 30 -26.04 -27.58 16.83
CA ASP A 30 -26.91 -27.47 15.65
C ASP A 30 -26.27 -26.56 14.61
N TRP A 31 -25.20 -27.04 13.97
CA TRP A 31 -24.45 -26.29 12.98
C TRP A 31 -25.24 -26.16 11.68
N TYR A 32 -25.25 -24.93 11.16
CA TYR A 32 -25.67 -24.59 9.81
C TYR A 32 -24.45 -24.27 8.94
N PRO A 33 -24.48 -24.60 7.63
CA PRO A 33 -23.59 -23.96 6.68
C PRO A 33 -23.95 -22.47 6.54
N TRP A 34 -23.00 -21.64 6.10
CA TRP A 34 -23.33 -20.26 5.76
C TRP A 34 -24.26 -20.23 4.53
N GLY A 35 -25.43 -19.61 4.69
CA GLY A 35 -26.34 -19.42 3.58
C GLY A 35 -27.70 -18.86 3.98
N PRO A 36 -28.63 -18.71 3.02
CA PRO A 36 -29.91 -18.06 3.23
C PRO A 36 -30.75 -18.67 4.36
N GLU A 37 -30.70 -19.99 4.55
CA GLU A 37 -31.44 -20.70 5.61
C GLU A 37 -31.00 -20.23 7.01
N ALA A 38 -29.70 -20.27 7.30
CA ALA A 38 -29.14 -19.88 8.59
C ALA A 38 -29.35 -18.39 8.88
N LEU A 39 -29.15 -17.55 7.87
CA LEU A 39 -29.31 -16.10 7.98
C LEU A 39 -30.77 -15.70 8.20
N ALA A 40 -31.71 -16.34 7.50
CA ALA A 40 -33.15 -16.13 7.70
C ALA A 40 -33.59 -16.60 9.09
N GLN A 41 -33.05 -17.73 9.57
CA GLN A 41 -33.31 -18.24 10.92
C GLN A 41 -32.83 -17.26 12.00
N ALA A 42 -31.61 -16.73 11.87
CA ALA A 42 -31.09 -15.72 12.80
C ALA A 42 -31.95 -14.46 12.83
N ALA A 43 -32.39 -13.99 11.65
CA ALA A 43 -33.28 -12.85 11.53
C ALA A 43 -34.66 -13.10 12.14
N SER A 44 -35.29 -14.25 11.86
CA SER A 44 -36.64 -14.56 12.35
C SER A 44 -36.67 -14.75 13.87
N LEU A 45 -35.63 -15.36 14.44
CA LEU A 45 -35.51 -15.56 15.87
C LEU A 45 -35.01 -14.30 16.60
N GLY A 46 -34.46 -13.33 15.88
CA GLY A 46 -33.80 -12.15 16.47
C GLY A 46 -32.60 -12.52 17.34
N ARG A 47 -31.95 -13.65 17.06
CA ARG A 47 -30.82 -14.20 17.83
C ARG A 47 -29.48 -13.88 17.16
N PRO A 48 -28.42 -13.63 17.94
CA PRO A 48 -27.08 -13.44 17.40
C PRO A 48 -26.58 -14.71 16.71
N ILE A 49 -25.67 -14.54 15.77
CA ILE A 49 -24.98 -15.63 15.07
C ILE A 49 -23.67 -15.92 15.80
N LEU A 50 -23.38 -17.19 16.04
CA LEU A 50 -22.05 -17.66 16.41
C LEU A 50 -21.42 -18.27 15.16
N LEU A 51 -20.48 -17.54 14.57
CA LEU A 51 -19.75 -17.94 13.39
C LEU A 51 -18.43 -18.60 13.79
N SER A 52 -18.19 -19.82 13.32
CA SER A 52 -16.90 -20.52 13.48
C SER A 52 -16.29 -20.81 12.12
N ILE A 53 -15.11 -20.23 11.85
CA ILE A 53 -14.38 -20.40 10.58
C ILE A 53 -13.09 -21.22 10.84
N GLY A 54 -12.84 -22.20 9.97
CA GLY A 54 -11.64 -23.06 10.02
C GLY A 54 -11.46 -23.84 8.72
N TYR A 55 -10.62 -24.88 8.74
CA TYR A 55 -10.31 -25.77 7.62
C TYR A 55 -9.84 -27.14 8.14
N SER A 56 -9.82 -28.15 7.27
CA SER A 56 -9.67 -29.57 7.62
C SER A 56 -8.34 -29.93 8.27
N SER A 57 -7.23 -29.34 7.84
CA SER A 57 -5.88 -29.59 8.36
C SER A 57 -5.49 -28.73 9.58
N CYS A 58 -6.42 -27.94 10.11
CA CYS A 58 -6.16 -27.04 11.25
C CYS A 58 -6.16 -27.78 12.59
N HIS A 59 -4.98 -28.00 13.17
CA HIS A 59 -4.85 -28.67 14.48
C HIS A 59 -5.70 -28.04 15.60
N TRP A 60 -5.60 -26.72 15.81
CA TRP A 60 -6.37 -26.04 16.86
C TRP A 60 -7.88 -26.06 16.63
N CYS A 61 -8.32 -26.25 15.38
CA CYS A 61 -9.74 -26.42 15.05
C CYS A 61 -10.24 -27.78 15.56
N HIS A 62 -9.43 -28.84 15.42
CA HIS A 62 -9.70 -30.17 16.00
C HIS A 62 -9.68 -30.16 17.52
N VAL A 63 -8.74 -29.42 18.13
CA VAL A 63 -8.69 -29.26 19.59
C VAL A 63 -9.96 -28.57 20.10
N MET A 64 -10.37 -27.46 19.47
CA MET A 64 -11.60 -26.75 19.83
C MET A 64 -12.85 -27.61 19.65
N GLU A 65 -12.89 -28.45 18.60
CA GLU A 65 -13.96 -29.41 18.41
C GLU A 65 -14.07 -30.38 19.58
N ARG A 66 -13.00 -31.13 19.86
CA ARG A 66 -12.98 -32.18 20.90
C ARG A 66 -13.28 -31.62 22.29
N GLU A 67 -12.75 -30.45 22.61
CA GLU A 67 -12.89 -29.88 23.94
C GLU A 67 -14.21 -29.13 24.15
N SER A 68 -14.74 -28.48 23.11
CA SER A 68 -15.89 -27.57 23.26
C SER A 68 -17.11 -27.97 22.43
N PHE A 69 -16.95 -28.29 21.14
CA PHE A 69 -18.12 -28.53 20.25
C PHE A 69 -18.73 -29.93 20.42
N GLU A 70 -17.94 -30.91 20.85
CA GLU A 70 -18.45 -32.26 21.22
C GLU A 70 -19.07 -32.30 22.63
N ASN A 71 -18.87 -31.26 23.44
CA ASN A 71 -19.41 -31.21 24.79
C ASN A 71 -20.90 -30.83 24.79
N GLU A 72 -21.77 -31.79 25.13
CA GLU A 72 -23.23 -31.62 25.19
C GLU A 72 -23.71 -30.40 25.99
N ALA A 73 -23.07 -30.10 27.13
CA ALA A 73 -23.49 -28.96 27.97
C ALA A 73 -23.13 -27.61 27.33
N THR A 74 -21.95 -27.52 26.69
CA THR A 74 -21.55 -26.34 25.91
C THR A 74 -22.44 -26.18 24.68
N ALA A 75 -22.69 -27.27 23.95
CA ALA A 75 -23.55 -27.28 22.77
C ALA A 75 -24.99 -26.85 23.07
N ALA A 76 -25.54 -27.28 24.21
CA ALA A 76 -26.86 -26.84 24.66
C ALA A 76 -26.93 -25.31 24.86
N LEU A 77 -25.88 -24.70 25.44
CA LEU A 77 -25.79 -23.24 25.59
C LEU A 77 -25.70 -22.54 24.23
N MET A 78 -24.90 -23.08 23.31
CA MET A 78 -24.76 -22.55 21.95
C MET A 78 -26.11 -22.55 21.22
N ASN A 79 -26.78 -23.71 21.16
CA ASN A 79 -28.04 -23.91 20.46
C ASN A 79 -29.20 -23.10 21.07
N GLN A 80 -29.16 -22.86 22.39
CA GLN A 80 -30.18 -22.08 23.09
C GLN A 80 -30.11 -20.59 22.71
N HIS A 81 -28.92 -20.01 22.64
CA HIS A 81 -28.74 -18.55 22.58
C HIS A 81 -28.32 -18.04 21.19
N PHE A 82 -27.76 -18.87 20.32
CA PHE A 82 -27.16 -18.46 19.06
C PHE A 82 -27.67 -19.29 17.88
N VAL A 83 -27.64 -18.72 16.68
CA VAL A 83 -27.65 -19.51 15.44
C VAL A 83 -26.20 -19.83 15.10
N CYS A 84 -25.83 -21.11 15.16
CA CYS A 84 -24.45 -21.56 15.03
C CYS A 84 -24.13 -21.85 13.56
N ILE A 85 -23.19 -21.11 12.98
CA ILE A 85 -22.78 -21.24 11.58
C ILE A 85 -21.33 -21.69 11.51
N LYS A 86 -21.07 -22.73 10.72
CA LYS A 86 -19.73 -23.28 10.46
C LYS A 86 -19.31 -22.96 9.02
N VAL A 87 -18.09 -22.50 8.83
CA VAL A 87 -17.55 -22.11 7.52
C VAL A 87 -16.17 -22.71 7.30
N ASP A 88 -15.99 -23.29 6.12
CA ASP A 88 -14.69 -23.67 5.59
C ASP A 88 -14.06 -22.46 4.87
N ARG A 89 -12.92 -21.97 5.37
CA ARG A 89 -12.23 -20.82 4.77
C ARG A 89 -11.73 -21.10 3.36
N GLU A 90 -11.45 -22.36 3.03
CA GLU A 90 -10.97 -22.73 1.70
C GLU A 90 -12.09 -22.63 0.67
N GLU A 91 -13.35 -22.79 1.08
CA GLU A 91 -14.53 -22.63 0.24
C GLU A 91 -15.05 -21.19 0.24
N ARG A 92 -14.93 -20.47 1.37
CA ARG A 92 -15.43 -19.09 1.57
C ARG A 92 -14.33 -18.14 2.07
N PRO A 93 -13.29 -17.87 1.27
CA PRO A 93 -12.23 -16.93 1.63
C PRO A 93 -12.73 -15.49 1.85
N ASP A 94 -13.85 -15.11 1.22
CA ASP A 94 -14.49 -13.80 1.43
C ASP A 94 -14.96 -13.59 2.88
N LEU A 95 -15.62 -14.60 3.46
CA LEU A 95 -16.05 -14.55 4.86
C LEU A 95 -14.85 -14.56 5.81
N ASP A 96 -13.87 -15.41 5.52
CA ASP A 96 -12.62 -15.50 6.28
C ASP A 96 -11.90 -14.14 6.34
N GLU A 97 -11.71 -13.48 5.20
CA GLU A 97 -11.05 -12.18 5.10
C GLU A 97 -11.80 -11.10 5.91
N ILE A 98 -13.12 -10.97 5.70
CA ILE A 98 -13.95 -9.96 6.37
C ILE A 98 -13.88 -10.11 7.89
N TYR A 99 -14.06 -11.33 8.38
CA TYR A 99 -14.15 -11.58 9.82
C TYR A 99 -12.79 -11.72 10.51
N MET A 100 -11.73 -12.06 9.77
CA MET A 100 -10.36 -11.95 10.29
C MET A 100 -9.99 -10.49 10.54
N GLN A 101 -10.35 -9.56 9.64
CA GLN A 101 -10.15 -8.13 9.87
C GLN A 101 -10.92 -7.63 11.10
N ALA A 102 -12.17 -8.08 11.27
CA ALA A 102 -12.94 -7.78 12.48
C ALA A 102 -12.26 -8.32 13.75
N THR A 103 -11.73 -9.54 13.69
CA THR A 103 -11.03 -10.19 14.81
C THR A 103 -9.77 -9.42 15.19
N LEU A 104 -8.93 -9.05 14.22
CA LEU A 104 -7.73 -8.24 14.44
C LEU A 104 -8.09 -6.88 15.08
N ALA A 105 -9.13 -6.22 14.57
CA ALA A 105 -9.61 -4.94 15.08
C ALA A 105 -10.12 -5.02 16.54
N LEU A 106 -10.72 -6.15 16.93
CA LEU A 106 -11.24 -6.38 18.28
C LEU A 106 -10.14 -6.86 19.26
N ASN A 107 -9.12 -7.58 18.78
CA ASN A 107 -8.16 -8.30 19.61
C ASN A 107 -6.73 -7.74 19.57
N ARG A 108 -6.58 -6.40 19.47
CA ARG A 108 -5.26 -5.73 19.47
C ARG A 108 -4.31 -6.29 18.38
N ASN A 109 -4.82 -6.48 17.16
CA ASN A 109 -4.12 -7.07 16.02
C ASN A 109 -3.67 -8.54 16.23
N GLN A 110 -4.37 -9.29 17.08
CA GLN A 110 -4.20 -10.74 17.18
C GLN A 110 -5.37 -11.46 16.50
N GLY A 111 -5.05 -12.50 15.73
CA GLY A 111 -6.01 -13.30 14.97
C GLY A 111 -5.44 -14.68 14.70
N GLY A 112 -6.24 -15.55 14.09
CA GLY A 112 -5.87 -16.91 13.75
C GLY A 112 -7.05 -17.88 13.79
N TRP A 113 -6.82 -19.11 13.35
CA TRP A 113 -7.83 -20.17 13.35
C TRP A 113 -7.61 -21.12 14.53
N PRO A 114 -8.68 -21.71 15.11
CA PRO A 114 -10.09 -21.53 14.77
C PRO A 114 -10.55 -20.11 15.09
N MET A 115 -11.35 -19.52 14.19
CA MET A 115 -11.86 -18.16 14.37
C MET A 115 -13.31 -18.25 14.84
N THR A 116 -13.61 -17.66 16.00
CA THR A 116 -14.95 -17.66 16.63
C THR A 116 -15.46 -16.23 16.75
N VAL A 117 -16.49 -15.89 15.98
CA VAL A 117 -16.99 -14.51 15.84
C VAL A 117 -18.48 -14.48 16.18
N PHE A 118 -18.90 -13.48 16.94
CA PHE A 118 -20.29 -13.25 17.29
C PHE A 118 -20.83 -12.08 16.49
N LEU A 119 -21.87 -12.34 15.72
CA LEU A 119 -22.50 -11.38 14.81
C LEU A 119 -23.92 -11.06 15.23
N THR A 120 -24.36 -9.85 14.93
CA THR A 120 -25.78 -9.51 14.92
C THR A 120 -26.50 -10.30 13.81
N PRO A 121 -27.85 -10.39 13.83
CA PRO A 121 -28.61 -11.04 12.75
C PRO A 121 -28.37 -10.43 11.36
N ASP A 122 -27.96 -9.16 11.28
CA ASP A 122 -27.53 -8.47 10.06
C ASP A 122 -26.01 -8.62 9.78
N GLN A 123 -25.40 -9.68 10.31
CA GLN A 123 -24.04 -10.17 10.02
C GLN A 123 -22.89 -9.28 10.52
N LYS A 124 -23.17 -8.23 11.31
CA LYS A 124 -22.15 -7.29 11.79
C LYS A 124 -21.46 -7.85 13.04
N PRO A 125 -20.12 -7.86 13.08
CA PRO A 125 -19.38 -8.39 14.22
C PRO A 125 -19.47 -7.45 15.42
N PHE A 126 -19.64 -8.02 16.61
CA PHE A 126 -19.57 -7.28 17.88
C PHE A 126 -18.62 -7.89 18.90
N PHE A 127 -18.24 -9.16 18.74
CA PHE A 127 -17.22 -9.83 19.55
C PHE A 127 -16.50 -10.89 18.71
N ALA A 128 -15.21 -11.13 18.96
CA ALA A 128 -14.43 -12.12 18.24
C ALA A 128 -13.28 -12.67 19.08
N GLY A 129 -12.86 -13.90 18.80
CA GLY A 129 -11.67 -14.51 19.37
C GLY A 129 -11.22 -15.71 18.55
N THR A 130 -10.15 -16.36 18.99
CA THR A 130 -9.64 -17.56 18.34
C THR A 130 -10.14 -18.81 19.08
N TYR A 131 -9.25 -19.51 19.79
CA TYR A 131 -9.58 -20.63 20.66
C TYR A 131 -10.06 -20.16 22.04
N PHE A 132 -11.10 -20.81 22.56
CA PHE A 132 -11.63 -20.60 23.91
C PHE A 132 -11.62 -21.91 24.70
N PRO A 133 -11.01 -21.97 25.90
CA PRO A 133 -10.92 -23.21 26.66
C PRO A 133 -12.28 -23.64 27.21
N PRO A 134 -12.50 -24.94 27.46
CA PRO A 134 -13.79 -25.46 27.94
C PRO A 134 -14.12 -25.06 29.39
N SER A 135 -13.14 -24.51 30.13
CA SER A 135 -13.31 -24.05 31.52
C SER A 135 -12.48 -22.80 31.79
N ASP A 136 -12.88 -22.01 32.79
CA ASP A 136 -12.16 -20.82 33.24
C ASP A 136 -10.75 -21.21 33.71
N ARG A 137 -9.72 -20.82 32.95
CA ARG A 137 -8.31 -21.14 33.22
C ARG A 137 -7.40 -20.00 32.75
N TRP A 138 -6.21 -19.91 33.36
CA TRP A 138 -5.18 -18.92 33.01
C TRP A 138 -5.66 -17.45 33.03
N GLY A 139 -6.59 -17.12 33.93
CA GLY A 139 -7.14 -15.76 34.04
C GLY A 139 -8.07 -15.35 32.88
N ARG A 140 -8.52 -16.31 32.06
CA ARG A 140 -9.47 -16.09 30.96
C ARG A 140 -10.77 -16.86 31.21
N PRO A 141 -11.94 -16.30 30.87
CA PRO A 141 -13.19 -17.04 30.95
C PRO A 141 -13.18 -18.20 29.96
N GLY A 142 -13.68 -19.35 30.38
CA GLY A 142 -13.95 -20.47 29.52
C GLY A 142 -15.14 -20.19 28.60
N PHE A 143 -15.27 -21.00 27.56
CA PHE A 143 -16.28 -20.81 26.52
C PHE A 143 -17.72 -20.77 27.08
N PRO A 144 -18.15 -21.65 28.01
CA PRO A 144 -19.49 -21.57 28.61
C PRO A 144 -19.76 -20.25 29.35
N THR A 145 -18.77 -19.72 30.06
CA THR A 145 -18.85 -18.45 30.78
C THR A 145 -19.00 -17.28 29.81
N LEU A 146 -18.25 -17.31 28.71
CA LEU A 146 -18.32 -16.31 27.65
C LEU A 146 -19.69 -16.33 26.95
N LEU A 147 -20.17 -17.51 26.54
CA LEU A 147 -21.47 -17.68 25.86
C LEU A 147 -22.62 -17.07 26.66
N LYS A 148 -22.67 -17.35 27.98
CA LYS A 148 -23.69 -16.78 28.88
C LYS A 148 -23.60 -15.26 28.96
N LYS A 149 -22.40 -14.71 29.11
CA LYS A 149 -22.20 -13.25 29.19
C LYS A 149 -22.64 -12.54 27.92
N LEU A 150 -22.29 -13.08 26.74
CA LEU A 150 -22.68 -12.49 25.47
C LEU A 150 -24.19 -12.60 25.22
N ALA A 151 -24.82 -13.71 25.61
CA ALA A 151 -26.27 -13.88 25.56
C ALA A 151 -26.98 -12.88 26.48
N GLU A 152 -26.53 -12.74 27.74
CA GLU A 152 -27.07 -11.75 28.67
C GLU A 152 -26.90 -10.31 28.15
N TYR A 153 -25.77 -9.99 27.53
CA TYR A 153 -25.53 -8.66 26.98
C TYR A 153 -26.47 -8.36 25.81
N TRP A 154 -26.70 -9.34 24.92
CA TRP A 154 -27.69 -9.23 23.84
C TRP A 154 -29.12 -9.04 24.35
N GLU A 155 -29.50 -9.75 25.41
CA GLU A 155 -30.84 -9.67 25.99
C GLU A 155 -31.09 -8.35 26.74
N LYS A 156 -30.07 -7.84 27.46
CA LYS A 156 -30.20 -6.64 28.31
C LYS A 156 -29.98 -5.33 27.55
N ASP A 157 -29.09 -5.30 26.55
CA ASP A 157 -28.68 -4.08 25.85
C ASP A 157 -28.49 -4.32 24.33
N ARG A 158 -29.56 -4.77 23.67
CA ARG A 158 -29.53 -5.05 22.23
C ARG A 158 -29.16 -3.82 21.39
N GLU A 159 -29.68 -2.64 21.74
CA GLU A 159 -29.42 -1.41 21.00
C GLU A 159 -27.95 -0.99 21.10
N GLY A 160 -27.33 -1.11 22.28
CA GLY A 160 -25.91 -0.86 22.48
C GLY A 160 -25.03 -1.79 21.65
N VAL A 161 -25.34 -3.10 21.63
CA VAL A 161 -24.62 -4.08 20.79
C VAL A 161 -24.72 -3.75 19.31
N VAL A 162 -25.91 -3.43 18.81
CA VAL A 162 -26.13 -3.08 17.40
C VAL A 162 -25.38 -1.80 17.02
N ALA A 163 -25.39 -0.79 17.90
CA ALA A 163 -24.63 0.44 17.68
C ALA A 163 -23.12 0.19 17.66
N GLN A 164 -22.60 -0.63 18.59
CA GLN A 164 -21.18 -1.02 18.61
C GLN A 164 -20.78 -1.78 17.33
N ALA A 165 -21.59 -2.74 16.91
CA ALA A 165 -21.37 -3.51 15.69
C ALA A 165 -21.39 -2.62 14.43
N ALA A 166 -22.31 -1.66 14.37
CA ALA A 166 -22.40 -0.69 13.28
C ALA A 166 -21.15 0.21 13.24
N ASN A 167 -20.71 0.73 14.38
CA ASN A 167 -19.50 1.54 14.49
C ASN A 167 -18.25 0.75 14.08
N LEU A 168 -18.13 -0.51 14.51
CA LEU A 168 -17.03 -1.38 14.07
C LEU A 168 -17.09 -1.62 12.57
N THR A 169 -18.28 -1.88 12.00
CA THR A 169 -18.44 -2.12 10.56
C THR A 169 -18.09 -0.88 9.72
N VAL A 170 -18.45 0.32 10.17
CA VAL A 170 -18.03 1.59 9.54
C VAL A 170 -16.51 1.73 9.62
N ARG A 171 -15.91 1.50 10.80
CA ARG A 171 -14.45 1.52 10.95
C ARG A 171 -13.73 0.47 10.11
N LEU A 172 -14.33 -0.71 9.92
CA LEU A 172 -13.79 -1.73 9.03
C LEU A 172 -13.90 -1.28 7.58
N ARG A 173 -14.98 -0.62 7.17
CA ARG A 173 -15.14 -0.05 5.81
C ARG A 173 -14.15 1.08 5.53
N ASP A 174 -13.94 1.97 6.49
CA ASP A 174 -13.01 3.11 6.40
C ASP A 174 -11.55 2.69 6.61
N GLY A 175 -11.35 1.62 7.38
CA GLY A 175 -10.07 1.03 7.74
C GLY A 175 -9.64 -0.13 6.84
N VAL A 176 -10.50 -0.62 5.93
CA VAL A 176 -10.07 -1.43 4.77
C VAL A 176 -8.97 -0.60 4.17
N THR A 177 -7.75 -1.16 4.14
CA THR A 177 -6.50 -0.53 3.73
C THR A 177 -6.70 0.13 2.39
N ALA A 178 -7.22 1.37 2.41
CA ALA A 178 -7.87 1.92 1.24
C ALA A 178 -6.79 2.02 0.17
N PRO A 179 -7.04 1.52 -1.03
CA PRO A 179 -6.18 1.80 -2.15
C PRO A 179 -5.80 3.28 -2.14
N SER A 180 -4.50 3.56 -2.18
CA SER A 180 -3.94 4.89 -2.26
C SER A 180 -3.12 4.97 -3.54
N PRO A 181 -3.80 5.19 -4.68
CA PRO A 181 -3.18 5.22 -6.00
C PRO A 181 -1.98 6.15 -6.04
N THR A 182 -0.80 5.56 -6.18
CA THR A 182 0.47 6.29 -6.29
C THR A 182 1.39 5.53 -7.22
N THR A 183 2.25 6.22 -7.96
CA THR A 183 3.30 5.61 -8.78
C THR A 183 4.18 4.68 -7.94
N VAL A 184 4.56 3.55 -8.53
CA VAL A 184 5.56 2.61 -8.00
C VAL A 184 6.62 2.42 -9.08
N GLY A 185 7.88 2.37 -8.72
CA GLY A 185 8.99 2.25 -9.67
C GLY A 185 10.15 1.43 -9.13
N GLU A 186 11.31 1.65 -9.73
CA GLU A 186 12.54 0.92 -9.36
C GLU A 186 13.01 1.18 -7.92
N ALA A 187 12.64 2.32 -7.33
CA ALA A 187 13.00 2.64 -5.95
C ALA A 187 12.39 1.65 -4.94
N GLU A 188 11.12 1.27 -5.14
CA GLU A 188 10.44 0.30 -4.27
C GLU A 188 11.01 -1.11 -4.44
N LEU A 189 11.49 -1.47 -5.65
CA LEU A 189 12.22 -2.72 -5.89
C LEU A 189 13.52 -2.78 -5.08
N ASP A 190 14.32 -1.72 -5.10
CA ASP A 190 15.59 -1.65 -4.34
C ASP A 190 15.35 -1.67 -2.83
N MET A 191 14.28 -1.01 -2.37
CA MET A 191 13.88 -1.02 -0.97
C MET A 191 13.40 -2.41 -0.52
N ALA A 192 12.72 -3.17 -1.39
CA ALA A 192 12.36 -4.56 -1.10
C ALA A 192 13.59 -5.43 -0.84
N VAL A 193 14.60 -5.35 -1.72
CA VAL A 193 15.87 -6.09 -1.55
C VAL A 193 16.57 -5.70 -0.26
N THR A 194 16.58 -4.40 0.06
CA THR A 194 17.16 -3.89 1.31
C THR A 194 16.47 -4.51 2.53
N GLN A 195 15.14 -4.54 2.56
CA GLN A 195 14.39 -5.14 3.66
C GLN A 195 14.61 -6.65 3.77
N PHE A 196 14.70 -7.37 2.64
CA PHE A 196 15.07 -8.79 2.66
C PHE A 196 16.48 -9.01 3.23
N ALA A 197 17.45 -8.18 2.86
CA ALA A 197 18.81 -8.28 3.38
C ALA A 197 18.91 -7.98 4.88
N GLU A 198 18.10 -7.05 5.40
CA GLU A 198 18.04 -6.71 6.83
C GLU A 198 17.52 -7.87 7.69
N ASP A 199 16.55 -8.64 7.19
CA ASP A 199 15.92 -9.76 7.91
C ASP A 199 16.56 -11.14 7.62
N PHE A 200 17.53 -11.20 6.71
CA PHE A 200 18.11 -12.45 6.21
C PHE A 200 18.97 -13.16 7.25
N ASP A 201 18.68 -14.44 7.48
CA ASP A 201 19.52 -15.32 8.30
C ASP A 201 20.61 -15.96 7.44
N ALA A 202 21.80 -15.38 7.45
CA ALA A 202 22.94 -15.86 6.66
C ALA A 202 23.44 -17.26 7.04
N LYS A 203 23.04 -17.80 8.20
CA LYS A 203 23.49 -19.12 8.69
C LYS A 203 22.48 -20.22 8.39
N LEU A 204 21.21 -19.97 8.67
CA LEU A 204 20.14 -20.98 8.55
C LEU A 204 19.22 -20.74 7.36
N GLY A 205 19.41 -19.66 6.61
CA GLY A 205 18.51 -19.26 5.53
C GLY A 205 17.13 -18.82 6.04
N GLY A 206 16.36 -18.21 5.14
CA GLY A 206 15.06 -17.61 5.47
C GLY A 206 15.17 -16.19 6.02
N PHE A 207 14.02 -15.66 6.42
CA PHE A 207 13.88 -14.29 6.91
C PHE A 207 13.09 -14.29 8.21
N GLY A 208 13.65 -13.69 9.27
CA GLY A 208 13.06 -13.68 10.61
C GLY A 208 13.33 -14.95 11.43
N GLY A 209 12.66 -15.05 12.60
CA GLY A 209 12.82 -16.14 13.58
C GLY A 209 11.78 -17.27 13.45
N ALA A 210 11.69 -18.11 14.49
CA ALA A 210 10.70 -19.19 14.56
C ALA A 210 9.29 -18.68 14.94
N PRO A 211 8.19 -19.26 14.39
CA PRO A 211 8.16 -20.26 13.32
C PRO A 211 8.55 -19.68 11.95
N LYS A 212 9.21 -20.48 11.10
CA LYS A 212 9.66 -20.06 9.76
C LYS A 212 8.73 -20.56 8.65
N PHE A 213 8.25 -19.63 7.82
CA PHE A 213 7.44 -19.91 6.63
C PHE A 213 8.26 -19.77 5.34
N PRO A 214 8.07 -20.66 4.34
CA PRO A 214 8.77 -20.56 3.06
C PRO A 214 8.40 -19.27 2.28
N PRO A 215 9.37 -18.38 1.97
CA PRO A 215 9.10 -17.07 1.38
C PRO A 215 9.14 -17.10 -0.17
N ALA A 216 8.45 -18.06 -0.81
CA ALA A 216 8.62 -18.40 -2.23
C ALA A 216 8.50 -17.19 -3.19
N THR A 217 7.44 -16.37 -3.06
CA THR A 217 7.25 -15.17 -3.89
C THR A 217 8.36 -14.14 -3.69
N GLY A 218 8.84 -13.99 -2.45
CA GLY A 218 9.96 -13.11 -2.13
C GLY A 218 11.27 -13.57 -2.77
N LEU A 219 11.54 -14.87 -2.72
CA LEU A 219 12.71 -15.48 -3.37
C LEU A 219 12.67 -15.31 -4.90
N SER A 220 11.50 -15.46 -5.52
CA SER A 220 11.30 -15.19 -6.95
C SER A 220 11.61 -13.72 -7.29
N LEU A 221 11.13 -12.76 -6.49
CA LEU A 221 11.48 -11.34 -6.67
C LEU A 221 13.01 -11.12 -6.58
N LEU A 222 13.69 -11.77 -5.63
CA LEU A 222 15.15 -11.67 -5.50
C LEU A 222 15.87 -12.24 -6.74
N LEU A 223 15.39 -13.33 -7.34
CA LEU A 223 15.94 -13.87 -8.60
C LEU A 223 15.72 -12.91 -9.78
N HIS A 224 14.55 -12.27 -9.88
CA HIS A 224 14.29 -11.19 -10.84
C HIS A 224 15.29 -10.03 -10.66
N ARG A 225 15.54 -9.59 -9.42
CA ARG A 225 16.51 -8.53 -9.12
C ARG A 225 17.93 -8.95 -9.45
N TYR A 226 18.35 -10.16 -9.05
CA TYR A 226 19.64 -10.71 -9.39
C TYR A 226 19.87 -10.75 -10.90
N HIS A 227 18.88 -11.18 -11.68
CA HIS A 227 18.99 -11.24 -13.14
C HIS A 227 19.40 -9.88 -13.73
N ARG A 228 18.91 -8.78 -13.15
CA ARG A 228 19.20 -7.40 -13.58
C ARG A 228 20.49 -6.83 -13.03
N THR A 229 20.69 -6.92 -11.72
CA THR A 229 21.79 -6.23 -11.02
C THR A 229 23.07 -7.04 -11.03
N LYS A 230 22.95 -8.37 -11.17
CA LYS A 230 24.03 -9.35 -10.96
C LYS A 230 24.67 -9.24 -9.57
N ASP A 231 23.94 -8.69 -8.59
CA ASP A 231 24.42 -8.58 -7.21
C ASP A 231 24.53 -9.95 -6.55
N ALA A 232 25.75 -10.35 -6.19
CA ALA A 232 26.02 -11.68 -5.64
C ALA A 232 25.31 -11.90 -4.29
N HIS A 233 25.16 -10.86 -3.46
CA HIS A 233 24.51 -11.02 -2.16
C HIS A 233 23.03 -11.38 -2.30
N THR A 234 22.33 -10.77 -3.27
CA THR A 234 20.95 -11.11 -3.62
C THR A 234 20.80 -12.59 -3.97
N LEU A 235 21.72 -13.17 -4.76
CA LEU A 235 21.69 -14.60 -5.07
C LEU A 235 21.98 -15.48 -3.85
N THR A 236 22.94 -15.08 -3.00
CA THR A 236 23.25 -15.80 -1.75
C THR A 236 22.03 -15.91 -0.84
N MET A 237 21.21 -14.86 -0.72
CA MET A 237 19.97 -14.94 0.07
C MET A 237 19.04 -16.04 -0.44
N VAL A 238 18.94 -16.18 -1.76
CA VAL A 238 18.09 -17.20 -2.38
C VAL A 238 18.66 -18.60 -2.20
N SER A 239 19.92 -18.82 -2.60
CA SER A 239 20.53 -20.16 -2.56
C SER A 239 20.60 -20.69 -1.13
N THR A 240 21.06 -19.90 -0.16
CA THR A 240 21.14 -20.33 1.25
C THR A 240 19.77 -20.70 1.82
N THR A 241 18.71 -19.97 1.44
CA THR A 241 17.35 -20.25 1.91
C THR A 241 16.80 -21.53 1.29
N LEU A 242 16.94 -21.71 -0.02
CA LEU A 242 16.48 -22.92 -0.71
C LEU A 242 17.26 -24.15 -0.23
N ASP A 243 18.58 -24.06 -0.12
CA ASP A 243 19.43 -25.17 0.32
C ASP A 243 19.08 -25.58 1.76
N ALA A 244 18.86 -24.62 2.66
CA ALA A 244 18.47 -24.90 4.04
C ALA A 244 17.08 -25.57 4.14
N MET A 245 16.10 -25.13 3.34
CA MET A 245 14.79 -25.77 3.31
C MET A 245 14.85 -27.19 2.73
N ALA A 246 15.61 -27.41 1.66
CA ALA A 246 15.79 -28.73 1.04
C ALA A 246 16.58 -29.70 1.93
N ALA A 247 17.48 -29.19 2.77
CA ALA A 247 18.23 -29.97 3.75
C ALA A 247 17.44 -30.25 5.04
N GLY A 248 16.49 -29.37 5.38
CA GLY A 248 15.67 -29.45 6.59
C GLY A 248 14.62 -30.57 6.56
N GLY A 249 13.94 -30.76 7.69
CA GLY A 249 12.82 -31.70 7.82
C GLY A 249 11.50 -31.16 7.30
N ILE A 250 11.43 -29.87 6.92
CA ILE A 250 10.31 -29.30 6.16
C ILE A 250 10.15 -29.96 4.78
N TYR A 251 11.23 -30.49 4.21
CA TYR A 251 11.21 -31.28 2.98
C TYR A 251 11.10 -32.78 3.30
N ASP A 252 10.13 -33.47 2.69
CA ASP A 252 10.00 -34.92 2.87
C ASP A 252 11.03 -35.67 2.03
N HIS A 253 12.15 -36.02 2.67
CA HIS A 253 13.28 -36.72 2.07
C HIS A 253 12.95 -38.09 1.45
N ILE A 254 11.81 -38.70 1.80
CA ILE A 254 11.40 -40.02 1.31
C ILE A 254 10.34 -39.92 0.23
N GLY A 255 9.29 -39.13 0.47
CA GLY A 255 8.12 -39.02 -0.42
C GLY A 255 8.21 -37.93 -1.46
N GLY A 256 9.01 -36.89 -1.20
CA GLY A 256 8.96 -35.61 -1.90
C GLY A 256 7.90 -34.66 -1.32
N GLY A 257 7.98 -33.40 -1.75
CA GLY A 257 7.10 -32.33 -1.31
C GLY A 257 7.47 -31.72 0.05
N PHE A 258 6.94 -30.54 0.29
CA PHE A 258 7.19 -29.71 1.46
C PHE A 258 5.98 -29.68 2.37
N ALA A 259 6.27 -29.71 3.67
CA ALA A 259 5.36 -29.29 4.71
C ALA A 259 5.20 -27.76 4.70
N ARG A 260 4.10 -27.26 5.26
CA ARG A 260 3.70 -25.85 5.16
C ARG A 260 4.70 -24.88 5.78
N TYR A 261 5.21 -25.20 6.98
CA TYR A 261 6.16 -24.35 7.69
C TYR A 261 6.97 -25.15 8.71
N SER A 262 8.06 -24.55 9.19
CA SER A 262 8.88 -25.09 10.28
C SER A 262 8.52 -24.40 11.60
N THR A 263 8.29 -25.19 12.64
CA THR A 263 8.05 -24.69 14.01
C THR A 263 9.33 -24.13 14.64
N ASP A 264 10.50 -24.52 14.15
CA ASP A 264 11.80 -24.02 14.57
C ASP A 264 12.51 -23.18 13.48
N GLU A 265 13.59 -22.51 13.90
CA GLU A 265 14.41 -21.62 13.07
C GLU A 265 15.37 -22.34 12.10
N ARG A 266 15.54 -23.66 12.23
CA ARG A 266 16.51 -24.48 11.48
C ARG A 266 15.88 -25.23 10.31
N TRP A 267 14.59 -25.03 10.07
CA TRP A 267 13.81 -25.80 9.09
C TRP A 267 13.69 -27.30 9.45
N LEU A 268 13.95 -27.68 10.70
CA LEU A 268 14.05 -29.08 11.10
C LEU A 268 12.69 -29.69 11.45
N VAL A 269 11.94 -29.10 12.39
CA VAL A 269 10.66 -29.66 12.84
C VAL A 269 9.50 -29.01 12.07
N PRO A 270 8.89 -29.71 11.09
CA PRO A 270 7.75 -29.19 10.35
C PRO A 270 6.47 -29.18 11.18
N HIS A 271 5.52 -28.33 10.80
CA HIS A 271 4.11 -28.64 10.97
C HIS A 271 3.70 -29.52 9.77
N PHE A 272 3.48 -30.81 9.99
CA PHE A 272 3.56 -31.87 8.94
C PHE A 272 2.49 -31.81 7.83
N GLU A 273 1.56 -30.87 7.91
CA GLU A 273 0.59 -30.52 6.88
C GLU A 273 1.30 -30.18 5.55
N LYS A 274 0.80 -30.72 4.43
CA LYS A 274 1.28 -30.38 3.09
C LYS A 274 0.14 -29.78 2.26
N MET A 275 0.35 -28.55 1.79
CA MET A 275 -0.62 -27.82 0.97
C MET A 275 -0.23 -27.83 -0.50
N LEU A 276 -1.23 -27.89 -1.39
CA LEU A 276 -1.01 -27.84 -2.83
C LEU A 276 -0.32 -26.52 -3.25
N TYR A 277 -0.75 -25.39 -2.70
CA TYR A 277 -0.22 -24.08 -3.07
C TYR A 277 1.25 -23.89 -2.63
N ASP A 278 1.64 -24.36 -1.44
CA ASP A 278 3.02 -24.26 -0.97
C ASP A 278 3.96 -25.04 -1.89
N ASN A 279 3.55 -26.26 -2.25
CA ASN A 279 4.32 -27.12 -3.15
C ASN A 279 4.39 -26.57 -4.58
N ALA A 280 3.32 -25.93 -5.06
CA ALA A 280 3.32 -25.24 -6.35
C ALA A 280 4.31 -24.06 -6.37
N LEU A 281 4.23 -23.18 -5.37
CA LEU A 281 5.05 -21.98 -5.26
C LEU A 281 6.53 -22.31 -5.03
N LEU A 282 6.83 -23.32 -4.20
CA LEU A 282 8.19 -23.78 -3.98
C LEU A 282 8.78 -24.41 -5.24
N THR A 283 8.02 -25.28 -5.93
CA THR A 283 8.49 -25.86 -7.20
C THR A 283 8.85 -24.76 -8.19
N HIS A 284 8.00 -23.74 -8.35
CA HIS A 284 8.27 -22.61 -9.24
C HIS A 284 9.64 -21.97 -8.94
N VAL A 285 9.92 -21.58 -7.69
CA VAL A 285 11.20 -20.92 -7.38
C VAL A 285 12.42 -21.86 -7.47
N TYR A 286 12.26 -23.17 -7.23
CA TYR A 286 13.33 -24.14 -7.49
C TYR A 286 13.63 -24.30 -8.98
N VAL A 287 12.61 -24.22 -9.84
CA VAL A 287 12.80 -24.19 -11.30
C VAL A 287 13.55 -22.93 -11.72
N GLU A 288 13.17 -21.77 -11.20
CA GLU A 288 13.88 -20.51 -11.47
C GLU A 288 15.34 -20.56 -11.00
N ALA A 289 15.58 -21.05 -9.78
CA ALA A 289 16.92 -21.20 -9.22
C ALA A 289 17.80 -22.10 -10.10
N TYR A 290 17.26 -23.23 -10.59
CA TYR A 290 17.96 -24.07 -11.56
C TYR A 290 18.34 -23.32 -12.84
N GLN A 291 17.43 -22.54 -13.42
CA GLN A 291 17.74 -21.77 -14.64
C GLN A 291 18.80 -20.68 -14.39
N VAL A 292 18.88 -20.15 -13.17
CA VAL A 292 19.85 -19.11 -12.78
C VAL A 292 21.22 -19.70 -12.48
N THR A 293 21.30 -20.82 -11.76
CA THR A 293 22.57 -21.38 -11.26
C THR A 293 23.11 -22.54 -12.11
N GLY A 294 22.23 -23.26 -12.79
CA GLY A 294 22.54 -24.54 -13.45
C GLY A 294 22.73 -25.71 -12.48
N ASP A 295 22.42 -25.54 -11.18
CA ASP A 295 22.62 -26.58 -10.17
C ASP A 295 21.49 -27.64 -10.20
N ASP A 296 21.84 -28.87 -10.58
CA ASP A 296 20.92 -30.01 -10.66
C ASP A 296 20.27 -30.37 -9.31
N HIS A 297 20.80 -29.91 -8.17
CA HIS A 297 20.14 -30.06 -6.87
C HIS A 297 18.73 -29.45 -6.88
N TYR A 298 18.58 -28.24 -7.44
CA TYR A 298 17.28 -27.56 -7.51
C TYR A 298 16.31 -28.27 -8.46
N ARG A 299 16.81 -28.78 -9.59
CA ARG A 299 16.03 -29.63 -10.50
C ARG A 299 15.51 -30.87 -9.79
N ARG A 300 16.34 -31.54 -9.00
CA ARG A 300 15.96 -32.74 -8.24
C ARG A 300 14.83 -32.43 -7.26
N VAL A 301 14.98 -31.38 -6.45
CA VAL A 301 13.97 -31.00 -5.44
C VAL A 301 12.63 -30.65 -6.09
N ALA A 302 12.64 -29.91 -7.20
CA ALA A 302 11.44 -29.61 -7.98
C ALA A 302 10.78 -30.88 -8.55
N CYS A 303 11.55 -31.77 -9.19
CA CYS A 303 11.02 -33.00 -9.76
C CYS A 303 10.44 -33.94 -8.70
N GLU A 304 11.14 -34.13 -7.58
CA GLU A 304 10.65 -34.97 -6.47
C GLU A 304 9.36 -34.40 -5.85
N THR A 305 9.22 -33.07 -5.80
CA THR A 305 7.99 -32.40 -5.34
C THR A 305 6.83 -32.62 -6.31
N LEU A 306 7.04 -32.47 -7.62
CA LEU A 306 6.00 -32.73 -8.61
C LEU A 306 5.63 -34.22 -8.70
N ASP A 307 6.61 -35.11 -8.54
CA ASP A 307 6.38 -36.56 -8.52
C ASP A 307 5.57 -36.99 -7.28
N TYR A 308 5.74 -36.31 -6.13
CA TYR A 308 4.84 -36.45 -4.99
C TYR A 308 3.40 -36.08 -5.37
N ILE A 309 3.20 -34.93 -6.03
CA ILE A 309 1.86 -34.47 -6.43
C ILE A 309 1.19 -35.44 -7.39
N LEU A 310 1.91 -35.93 -8.40
CA LEU A 310 1.38 -36.91 -9.37
C LEU A 310 0.97 -38.23 -8.71
N LYS A 311 1.69 -38.63 -7.67
CA LYS A 311 1.54 -39.93 -7.03
C LYS A 311 0.48 -39.92 -5.92
N GLU A 312 0.39 -38.84 -5.14
CA GLU A 312 -0.40 -38.79 -3.90
C GLU A 312 -1.54 -37.75 -3.94
N MET A 313 -1.44 -36.72 -4.78
CA MET A 313 -2.35 -35.56 -4.76
C MET A 313 -3.10 -35.34 -6.08
N THR A 314 -3.17 -36.33 -6.96
CA THR A 314 -3.83 -36.19 -8.28
C THR A 314 -5.12 -37.01 -8.35
N SER A 315 -6.23 -36.34 -8.69
CA SER A 315 -7.50 -37.00 -8.98
C SER A 315 -7.43 -37.78 -10.29
N PRO A 316 -8.07 -38.97 -10.37
CA PRO A 316 -8.28 -39.68 -11.63
C PRO A 316 -8.96 -38.83 -12.72
N GLU A 317 -9.70 -37.78 -12.35
CA GLU A 317 -10.40 -36.89 -13.28
C GLU A 317 -9.49 -35.81 -13.89
N GLY A 318 -8.28 -35.64 -13.34
CA GLY A 318 -7.25 -34.76 -13.89
C GLY A 318 -6.85 -33.59 -12.98
N GLY A 319 -7.70 -33.16 -12.05
CA GLY A 319 -7.37 -32.11 -11.07
C GLY A 319 -6.44 -32.58 -9.94
N PHE A 320 -5.92 -31.63 -9.17
CA PHE A 320 -5.07 -31.85 -7.99
C PHE A 320 -5.84 -31.56 -6.69
N TYR A 321 -5.65 -32.43 -5.70
CA TYR A 321 -6.22 -32.33 -4.36
C TYR A 321 -5.58 -31.22 -3.54
N SER A 322 -6.29 -30.71 -2.54
CA SER A 322 -5.98 -29.45 -1.86
C SER A 322 -4.89 -29.61 -0.79
N ALA A 323 -4.98 -30.63 0.07
CA ALA A 323 -4.05 -30.80 1.19
C ALA A 323 -3.99 -32.23 1.75
N THR A 324 -2.93 -32.52 2.51
CA THR A 324 -2.87 -33.65 3.46
C THR A 324 -2.70 -33.12 4.89
N ASP A 325 -3.43 -33.70 5.82
CA ASP A 325 -3.41 -33.37 7.25
C ASP A 325 -2.03 -33.61 7.89
N ALA A 326 -1.78 -32.96 9.03
CA ALA A 326 -0.57 -33.17 9.82
C ALA A 326 -0.67 -34.43 10.71
N ASP A 327 -1.89 -34.79 11.11
CA ASP A 327 -2.17 -35.90 12.04
C ASP A 327 -2.35 -37.24 11.32
N SER A 328 -1.78 -38.29 11.91
CA SER A 328 -2.06 -39.69 11.57
C SER A 328 -2.39 -40.45 12.83
N GLU A 329 -3.55 -41.11 12.87
CA GLU A 329 -4.08 -41.78 14.08
C GLU A 329 -4.18 -40.81 15.29
N GLY A 330 -4.48 -39.53 15.02
CA GLY A 330 -4.61 -38.49 16.04
C GLY A 330 -3.28 -38.03 16.66
N VAL A 331 -2.15 -38.37 16.05
CA VAL A 331 -0.80 -37.93 16.45
C VAL A 331 -0.13 -37.24 15.27
N GLU A 332 0.27 -35.99 15.47
CA GLU A 332 0.97 -35.18 14.47
C GLU A 332 2.26 -35.88 14.01
N GLY A 333 2.58 -35.86 12.72
CA GLY A 333 3.88 -36.31 12.21
C GLY A 333 4.17 -37.81 12.28
N LYS A 334 3.34 -38.62 12.97
CA LYS A 334 3.54 -40.06 13.21
C LYS A 334 3.85 -40.85 11.93
N PHE A 335 3.24 -40.45 10.81
CA PHE A 335 3.45 -41.08 9.50
C PHE A 335 4.88 -40.87 8.97
N PHE A 336 5.51 -39.73 9.26
CA PHE A 336 6.73 -39.25 8.61
C PHE A 336 8.03 -39.57 9.38
N VAL A 337 7.96 -39.74 10.70
CA VAL A 337 9.15 -39.90 11.57
C VAL A 337 9.64 -41.34 11.66
N TRP A 338 10.93 -41.51 12.01
CA TRP A 338 11.62 -42.81 12.02
C TRP A 338 12.43 -43.08 13.29
N THR A 339 12.55 -44.36 13.66
CA THR A 339 13.59 -44.84 14.59
C THR A 339 14.69 -45.61 13.84
N PRO A 340 15.89 -45.78 14.43
CA PRO A 340 16.93 -46.64 13.86
C PRO A 340 16.44 -48.07 13.56
N GLU A 341 15.60 -48.66 14.42
CA GLU A 341 15.01 -49.99 14.24
C GLU A 341 14.09 -50.04 13.02
N GLU A 342 13.26 -49.01 12.83
CA GLU A 342 12.36 -48.93 11.67
C GLU A 342 13.15 -48.81 10.36
N VAL A 343 14.26 -48.08 10.35
CA VAL A 343 15.18 -47.99 9.21
C VAL A 343 15.84 -49.35 8.93
N ARG A 344 16.37 -50.02 9.97
CA ARG A 344 16.94 -51.38 9.84
C ARG A 344 15.91 -52.38 9.34
N ALA A 345 14.68 -52.35 9.84
CA ALA A 345 13.61 -53.25 9.41
C ALA A 345 13.17 -53.02 7.96
N ALA A 346 13.29 -51.79 7.45
CA ALA A 346 12.95 -51.46 6.07
C ALA A 346 14.07 -51.84 5.06
N LEU A 347 15.29 -52.10 5.53
CA LEU A 347 16.47 -52.33 4.69
C LEU A 347 17.07 -53.71 4.97
N ASP A 348 17.17 -54.56 3.94
CA ASP A 348 17.72 -55.94 4.07
C ASP A 348 19.22 -56.02 4.41
N ASN A 349 19.91 -54.90 4.65
CA ASN A 349 21.35 -54.83 4.86
C ASN A 349 21.69 -53.85 6.00
N GLU A 350 22.31 -54.34 7.07
CA GLU A 350 22.75 -53.56 8.23
C GLU A 350 23.71 -52.41 7.86
N GLU A 351 24.59 -52.64 6.88
CA GLU A 351 25.54 -51.60 6.46
C GLU A 351 24.84 -50.47 5.68
N ASP A 352 23.81 -50.79 4.88
CA ASP A 352 22.98 -49.78 4.20
C ASP A 352 22.19 -48.98 5.26
N ALA A 353 21.62 -49.65 6.27
CA ALA A 353 20.90 -49.00 7.37
C ALA A 353 21.82 -48.06 8.17
N ARG A 354 23.04 -48.48 8.49
CA ARG A 354 24.04 -47.63 9.17
C ARG A 354 24.36 -46.37 8.37
N ARG A 355 24.54 -46.49 7.05
CA ARG A 355 24.83 -45.36 6.14
C ARG A 355 23.65 -44.40 6.03
N VAL A 356 22.43 -44.93 5.91
CA VAL A 356 21.18 -44.14 5.87
C VAL A 356 20.97 -43.38 7.17
N CYS A 357 21.14 -44.04 8.33
CA CYS A 357 21.02 -43.37 9.63
C CYS A 357 22.05 -42.26 9.79
N ALA A 358 23.30 -42.47 9.36
CA ALA A 358 24.33 -41.43 9.39
C ALA A 358 24.03 -40.25 8.45
N TYR A 359 23.45 -40.51 7.27
CA TYR A 359 23.14 -39.45 6.30
C TYR A 359 21.95 -38.59 6.72
N TYR A 360 20.90 -39.21 7.28
CA TYR A 360 19.68 -38.51 7.71
C TYR A 360 19.65 -38.12 9.20
N ASP A 361 20.79 -38.27 9.89
CA ASP A 361 20.94 -38.00 11.32
C ASP A 361 19.88 -38.72 12.20
N VAL A 362 19.67 -40.01 11.93
CA VAL A 362 18.73 -40.86 12.69
C VAL A 362 19.47 -41.43 13.90
N THR A 363 19.08 -40.99 15.09
CA THR A 363 19.70 -41.39 16.37
C THR A 363 18.70 -42.11 17.28
N GLU A 364 19.22 -42.83 18.27
CA GLU A 364 18.41 -43.49 19.32
C GLU A 364 17.67 -42.49 20.21
N ALA A 365 18.23 -41.29 20.41
CA ALA A 365 17.60 -40.25 21.23
C ALA A 365 16.42 -39.56 20.52
N GLY A 366 16.43 -39.56 19.18
CA GLY A 366 15.51 -38.78 18.37
C GLY A 366 15.87 -37.30 18.33
N ASN A 367 15.31 -36.60 17.35
CA ASN A 367 15.34 -35.13 17.25
C ASN A 367 13.94 -34.50 17.43
N TRP A 368 12.89 -35.32 17.59
CA TRP A 368 11.51 -34.92 17.84
C TRP A 368 10.74 -36.05 18.54
N GLU A 369 10.19 -35.82 19.74
CA GLU A 369 9.40 -36.79 20.51
C GLU A 369 9.97 -38.23 20.58
N HIS A 370 11.27 -38.36 20.82
CA HIS A 370 12.01 -39.64 20.83
C HIS A 370 12.06 -40.39 19.49
N LYS A 371 11.70 -39.72 18.39
CA LYS A 371 11.84 -40.18 17.01
C LYS A 371 12.62 -39.16 16.18
N ASN A 372 12.89 -39.49 14.93
CA ASN A 372 13.69 -38.65 14.05
C ASN A 372 12.84 -38.15 12.88
N VAL A 373 12.75 -36.82 12.75
CA VAL A 373 12.49 -36.16 11.48
C VAL A 373 13.75 -36.28 10.65
N LEU A 374 13.63 -36.85 9.45
CA LEU A 374 14.77 -37.01 8.55
C LEU A 374 15.20 -35.63 8.04
N HIS A 375 16.50 -35.34 8.10
CA HIS A 375 17.10 -34.13 7.58
C HIS A 375 18.58 -34.40 7.26
N THR A 376 19.22 -33.53 6.48
CA THR A 376 20.64 -33.68 6.13
C THR A 376 21.48 -32.63 6.85
N ALA A 377 21.89 -32.91 8.09
CA ALA A 377 22.69 -32.00 8.92
C ALA A 377 24.07 -31.66 8.31
N HIS A 378 24.60 -32.59 7.52
CA HIS A 378 25.89 -32.48 6.84
C HIS A 378 25.74 -32.83 5.35
N SER A 379 26.62 -32.30 4.51
CA SER A 379 26.60 -32.63 3.09
C SER A 379 26.90 -34.11 2.87
N LEU A 380 26.44 -34.65 1.74
CA LEU A 380 26.68 -36.04 1.36
C LEU A 380 28.18 -36.37 1.33
N GLU A 381 29.00 -35.42 0.88
CA GLU A 381 30.46 -35.54 0.81
C GLU A 381 31.10 -35.60 2.21
N ALA A 382 30.59 -34.81 3.16
CA ALA A 382 31.07 -34.82 4.53
C ALA A 382 30.74 -36.16 5.22
N VAL A 383 29.49 -36.63 5.09
CA VAL A 383 29.08 -37.93 5.65
C VAL A 383 29.84 -39.08 4.99
N ALA A 384 30.02 -39.06 3.66
CA ALA A 384 30.80 -40.07 2.96
C ALA A 384 32.24 -40.13 3.48
N LYS A 385 32.88 -38.98 3.71
CA LYS A 385 34.22 -38.89 4.29
C LYS A 385 34.27 -39.50 5.70
N ASP A 386 33.32 -39.21 6.56
CA ASP A 386 33.25 -39.74 7.93
C ASP A 386 33.03 -41.27 7.94
N LEU A 387 32.24 -41.77 6.98
CA LEU A 387 32.01 -43.19 6.75
C LEU A 387 33.14 -43.89 5.98
N ARG A 388 34.16 -43.14 5.53
CA ARG A 388 35.28 -43.62 4.70
C ARG A 388 34.83 -44.25 3.38
N LEU A 389 33.85 -43.63 2.73
CA LEU A 389 33.30 -43.98 1.43
C LEU A 389 33.54 -42.85 0.42
N SER A 390 33.42 -43.15 -0.86
CA SER A 390 33.22 -42.12 -1.87
C SER A 390 31.79 -41.55 -1.80
N ALA A 391 31.62 -40.31 -2.26
CA ALA A 391 30.30 -39.69 -2.36
C ALA A 391 29.35 -40.52 -3.25
N ASP A 392 29.85 -41.07 -4.36
CA ASP A 392 29.05 -41.88 -5.28
C ASP A 392 28.55 -43.19 -4.63
N GLU A 393 29.35 -43.85 -3.81
CA GLU A 393 28.93 -45.05 -3.07
C GLU A 393 27.83 -44.75 -2.05
N LEU A 394 27.95 -43.64 -1.32
CA LEU A 394 26.91 -43.23 -0.39
C LEU A 394 25.62 -42.85 -1.14
N ARG A 395 25.74 -42.08 -2.24
CA ARG A 395 24.60 -41.70 -3.09
C ARG A 395 23.86 -42.92 -3.63
N GLN A 396 24.57 -43.91 -4.17
CA GLN A 396 23.97 -45.17 -4.63
C GLN A 396 23.26 -45.92 -3.49
N THR A 397 23.80 -45.87 -2.27
CA THR A 397 23.16 -46.46 -1.09
C THR A 397 21.83 -45.77 -0.79
N ILE A 398 21.80 -44.42 -0.78
CA ILE A 398 20.60 -43.63 -0.50
C ILE A 398 19.53 -43.82 -1.61
N ASP A 399 19.93 -43.78 -2.88
CA ASP A 399 19.03 -43.95 -4.03
C ASP A 399 18.34 -45.33 -4.01
N LYS A 400 19.05 -46.37 -3.56
CA LYS A 400 18.49 -47.72 -3.37
C LYS A 400 17.60 -47.83 -2.12
N ALA A 401 17.94 -47.12 -1.05
CA ALA A 401 17.21 -47.17 0.22
C ALA A 401 15.88 -46.42 0.18
N LYS A 402 15.82 -45.26 -0.46
CA LYS A 402 14.64 -44.38 -0.48
C LYS A 402 13.35 -45.06 -0.94
N PRO A 403 13.30 -45.83 -2.05
CA PRO A 403 12.09 -46.56 -2.45
C PRO A 403 11.64 -47.62 -1.43
N ARG A 404 12.58 -48.24 -0.70
CA ARG A 404 12.28 -49.25 0.33
C ARG A 404 11.70 -48.61 1.58
N LEU A 405 12.28 -47.49 2.02
CA LEU A 405 11.74 -46.67 3.10
C LEU A 405 10.34 -46.16 2.75
N TYR A 406 10.14 -45.71 1.50
CA TYR A 406 8.82 -45.31 1.03
C TYR A 406 7.82 -46.48 1.09
N ALA A 407 8.18 -47.66 0.59
CA ALA A 407 7.32 -48.84 0.63
C ALA A 407 6.99 -49.30 2.06
N ALA A 408 7.92 -49.16 3.00
CA ALA A 408 7.68 -49.40 4.41
C ALA A 408 6.71 -48.36 5.01
N ARG A 409 6.91 -47.07 4.69
CA ARG A 409 6.04 -45.97 5.15
C ARG A 409 4.62 -46.09 4.60
N ALA A 410 4.45 -46.51 3.34
CA ALA A 410 3.15 -46.67 2.69
C ALA A 410 2.25 -47.76 3.34
N ARG A 411 2.79 -48.59 4.24
CA ARG A 411 2.01 -49.54 5.05
C ARG A 411 1.45 -48.94 6.34
N ARG A 412 1.91 -47.75 6.74
CA ARG A 412 1.38 -47.00 7.88
C ARG A 412 0.02 -46.40 7.51
N VAL A 413 -0.78 -46.04 8.51
CA VAL A 413 -2.02 -45.26 8.28
C VAL A 413 -1.59 -43.89 7.73
N PRO A 414 -2.06 -43.46 6.54
CA PRO A 414 -1.71 -42.14 6.01
C PRO A 414 -2.47 -41.03 6.75
N PRO A 415 -1.97 -39.79 6.73
CA PRO A 415 -2.74 -38.63 7.14
C PRO A 415 -4.02 -38.46 6.30
N GLY A 416 -5.00 -37.75 6.85
CA GLY A 416 -6.23 -37.43 6.12
C GLY A 416 -5.94 -36.67 4.83
N LEU A 417 -6.59 -37.07 3.72
CA LEU A 417 -6.51 -36.36 2.44
C LEU A 417 -7.73 -35.46 2.31
N ASP A 418 -7.49 -34.16 2.12
CA ASP A 418 -8.52 -33.25 1.63
C ASP A 418 -8.54 -33.34 0.10
N ASP A 419 -9.50 -34.09 -0.43
CA ASP A 419 -9.66 -34.41 -1.84
C ASP A 419 -10.48 -33.36 -2.61
N LYS A 420 -10.68 -32.15 -2.05
CA LYS A 420 -11.24 -31.02 -2.79
C LYS A 420 -10.28 -30.57 -3.90
N VAL A 421 -10.83 -30.34 -5.08
CA VAL A 421 -10.16 -29.60 -6.16
C VAL A 421 -10.57 -28.14 -6.07
N ILE A 422 -9.62 -27.24 -5.81
CA ILE A 422 -9.83 -25.79 -5.75
C ILE A 422 -9.21 -25.14 -6.98
N THR A 423 -9.99 -24.36 -7.73
CA THR A 423 -9.58 -23.73 -9.00
C THR A 423 -8.30 -22.90 -8.85
N ALA A 424 -8.23 -21.99 -7.87
CA ALA A 424 -7.04 -21.17 -7.62
C ALA A 424 -5.77 -22.01 -7.39
N TRP A 425 -5.84 -23.03 -6.53
CA TRP A 425 -4.66 -23.83 -6.17
C TRP A 425 -4.21 -24.75 -7.30
N ASN A 426 -5.17 -25.24 -8.08
CA ASN A 426 -4.89 -25.97 -9.31
C ASN A 426 -4.24 -25.06 -10.35
N GLY A 427 -4.66 -23.79 -10.48
CA GLY A 427 -3.99 -22.81 -11.34
C GLY A 427 -2.49 -22.66 -11.02
N MET A 428 -2.14 -22.57 -9.73
CA MET A 428 -0.74 -22.53 -9.29
C MET A 428 0.03 -23.82 -9.62
N MET A 429 -0.57 -25.00 -9.37
CA MET A 429 0.10 -26.27 -9.67
C MET A 429 0.24 -26.53 -11.18
N ILE A 430 -0.78 -26.16 -11.97
CA ILE A 430 -0.73 -26.19 -13.44
C ILE A 430 0.46 -25.37 -13.94
N ARG A 431 0.63 -24.15 -13.42
CA ARG A 431 1.78 -23.30 -13.73
C ARG A 431 3.10 -24.01 -13.42
N ALA A 432 3.26 -24.56 -12.22
CA ALA A 432 4.48 -25.26 -11.81
C ALA A 432 4.80 -26.48 -12.70
N MET A 433 3.78 -27.30 -13.02
CA MET A 433 3.90 -28.46 -13.89
C MET A 433 4.28 -28.06 -15.33
N ALA A 434 3.61 -27.05 -15.90
CA ALA A 434 3.89 -26.56 -17.25
C ALA A 434 5.31 -25.98 -17.35
N GLU A 435 5.73 -25.19 -16.36
CA GLU A 435 7.04 -24.60 -16.31
C GLU A 435 8.16 -25.65 -16.16
N ALA A 436 8.01 -26.59 -15.22
CA ALA A 436 8.97 -27.67 -15.02
C ALA A 436 9.07 -28.59 -16.25
N SER A 437 7.96 -28.89 -16.92
CA SER A 437 7.95 -29.58 -18.22
C SER A 437 8.81 -28.83 -19.24
N ARG A 438 8.58 -27.52 -19.37
CA ARG A 438 9.27 -26.66 -20.33
C ARG A 438 10.77 -26.60 -20.07
N VAL A 439 11.18 -26.42 -18.81
CA VAL A 439 12.59 -26.24 -18.41
C VAL A 439 13.35 -27.57 -18.36
N PHE A 440 12.75 -28.63 -17.80
CA PHE A 440 13.44 -29.91 -17.60
C PHE A 440 13.22 -30.92 -18.74
N GLY A 441 12.28 -30.66 -19.66
CA GLY A 441 11.96 -31.56 -20.77
C GLY A 441 11.25 -32.85 -20.32
N VAL A 442 10.45 -32.79 -19.25
CA VAL A 442 9.78 -33.96 -18.67
C VAL A 442 8.30 -34.00 -19.08
N GLU A 443 7.97 -34.90 -20.01
CA GLU A 443 6.65 -34.91 -20.67
C GLU A 443 5.48 -35.21 -19.73
N ARG A 444 5.66 -36.07 -18.71
CA ARG A 444 4.59 -36.39 -17.75
C ARG A 444 4.04 -35.17 -17.01
N TYR A 445 4.84 -34.12 -16.82
CA TYR A 445 4.39 -32.87 -16.19
C TYR A 445 3.53 -32.04 -17.15
N ARG A 446 3.86 -32.05 -18.45
CA ARG A 446 3.04 -31.43 -19.50
C ARG A 446 1.66 -32.06 -19.56
N GLU A 447 1.61 -33.38 -19.63
CA GLU A 447 0.36 -34.14 -19.71
C GLU A 447 -0.51 -33.87 -18.48
N ALA A 448 0.08 -33.83 -17.28
CA ALA A 448 -0.64 -33.51 -16.06
C ALA A 448 -1.23 -32.09 -16.06
N ALA A 449 -0.45 -31.09 -16.49
CA ALA A 449 -0.94 -29.72 -16.62
C ALA A 449 -2.10 -29.61 -17.61
N GLN A 450 -1.99 -30.25 -18.79
CA GLN A 450 -3.03 -30.25 -19.81
C GLN A 450 -4.32 -30.94 -19.33
N ARG A 451 -4.22 -32.10 -18.69
CA ARG A 451 -5.39 -32.79 -18.11
C ARG A 451 -6.09 -31.93 -17.06
N ALA A 452 -5.34 -31.28 -16.19
CA ALA A 452 -5.90 -30.38 -15.18
C ALA A 452 -6.58 -29.16 -15.83
N CYS A 453 -5.95 -28.52 -16.82
CA CYS A 453 -6.56 -27.44 -17.59
C CYS A 453 -7.89 -27.86 -18.23
N ASP A 454 -7.88 -28.99 -18.95
CA ASP A 454 -9.06 -29.50 -19.65
C ASP A 454 -10.18 -29.85 -18.66
N PHE A 455 -9.84 -30.46 -17.52
CA PHE A 455 -10.78 -30.75 -16.44
C PHE A 455 -11.43 -29.48 -15.87
N LEU A 456 -10.65 -28.45 -15.54
CA LEU A 456 -11.17 -27.18 -15.00
C LEU A 456 -12.02 -26.42 -16.03
N LEU A 457 -11.59 -26.36 -17.30
CA LEU A 457 -12.34 -25.70 -18.38
C LEU A 457 -13.67 -26.41 -18.69
N THR A 458 -13.76 -27.71 -18.44
CA THR A 458 -14.96 -28.50 -18.74
C THR A 458 -15.90 -28.58 -17.54
N THR A 459 -15.37 -28.80 -16.34
CA THR A 459 -16.15 -29.17 -15.14
C THR A 459 -16.39 -27.99 -14.21
N LEU A 460 -15.42 -27.08 -14.09
CA LEU A 460 -15.50 -25.91 -13.18
C LEU A 460 -15.81 -24.61 -13.94
N SER A 461 -16.23 -24.69 -15.19
CA SER A 461 -16.68 -23.53 -15.97
C SER A 461 -18.18 -23.61 -16.25
N LYS A 462 -18.89 -22.52 -15.98
CA LYS A 462 -20.30 -22.36 -16.30
C LYS A 462 -20.49 -22.07 -17.80
N PRO A 463 -21.69 -22.31 -18.37
CA PRO A 463 -21.97 -22.00 -19.78
C PRO A 463 -21.78 -20.52 -20.15
N ASP A 464 -21.91 -19.61 -19.19
CA ASP A 464 -21.67 -18.18 -19.39
C ASP A 464 -20.17 -17.81 -19.26
N GLY A 465 -19.29 -18.76 -19.00
CA GLY A 465 -17.85 -18.54 -18.87
C GLY A 465 -17.39 -18.07 -17.48
N ARG A 466 -18.28 -18.01 -16.47
CA ARG A 466 -17.86 -17.84 -15.08
C ARG A 466 -17.31 -19.15 -14.53
N LEU A 467 -16.38 -19.06 -13.58
CA LEU A 467 -15.80 -20.21 -12.91
C LEU A 467 -16.57 -20.58 -11.64
N LEU A 468 -16.47 -21.85 -11.28
CA LEU A 468 -16.80 -22.40 -9.97
C LEU A 468 -15.50 -22.59 -9.17
N ARG A 469 -15.60 -22.51 -7.84
CA ARG A 469 -14.42 -22.59 -6.98
C ARG A 469 -13.99 -24.01 -6.69
N THR A 470 -14.92 -24.86 -6.25
CA THR A 470 -14.59 -26.16 -5.69
C THR A 470 -15.28 -27.29 -6.43
N TYR A 471 -14.58 -28.41 -6.54
CA TYR A 471 -15.11 -29.68 -7.02
C TYR A 471 -14.75 -30.78 -6.04
N ARG A 472 -15.74 -31.62 -5.71
CA ARG A 472 -15.53 -32.84 -4.94
C ARG A 472 -16.62 -33.86 -5.23
N THR A 473 -16.24 -35.14 -5.40
CA THR A 473 -17.18 -36.27 -5.56
C THR A 473 -18.28 -36.03 -6.61
N GLY A 474 -17.92 -35.55 -7.81
CA GLY A 474 -18.88 -35.31 -8.89
C GLY A 474 -19.63 -33.98 -8.81
N THR A 475 -19.42 -33.17 -7.77
CA THR A 475 -20.14 -31.91 -7.56
C THR A 475 -19.19 -30.72 -7.65
N ALA A 476 -19.38 -29.88 -8.67
CA ALA A 476 -18.77 -28.56 -8.75
C ALA A 476 -19.73 -27.53 -8.14
N HIS A 477 -19.27 -26.69 -7.22
CA HIS A 477 -20.11 -25.69 -6.57
C HIS A 477 -19.32 -24.46 -6.11
N LEU A 478 -20.07 -23.46 -5.63
CA LEU A 478 -19.65 -22.12 -5.23
C LEU A 478 -19.13 -21.24 -6.37
N ASP A 479 -19.55 -19.98 -6.36
CA ASP A 479 -19.03 -18.99 -7.30
C ASP A 479 -17.53 -18.75 -7.02
N ALA A 480 -16.76 -18.64 -8.10
CA ALA A 480 -15.32 -18.39 -8.03
C ALA A 480 -14.99 -16.95 -7.62
N TYR A 481 -13.87 -16.79 -6.92
CA TYR A 481 -13.31 -15.51 -6.49
C TYR A 481 -12.23 -15.04 -7.46
N LEU A 482 -11.78 -13.78 -7.31
CA LEU A 482 -10.74 -13.20 -8.18
C LEU A 482 -9.52 -14.12 -8.34
N GLU A 483 -9.06 -14.72 -7.24
CA GLU A 483 -7.91 -15.62 -7.24
C GLU A 483 -8.09 -16.82 -8.17
N ASP A 484 -9.29 -17.40 -8.24
CA ASP A 484 -9.58 -18.56 -9.09
C ASP A 484 -9.40 -18.20 -10.57
N TYR A 485 -9.86 -17.02 -10.99
CA TYR A 485 -9.66 -16.52 -12.35
C TYR A 485 -8.19 -16.18 -12.61
N ALA A 486 -7.54 -15.47 -11.68
CA ALA A 486 -6.18 -14.98 -11.84
C ALA A 486 -5.16 -16.12 -11.92
N TYR A 487 -5.17 -17.05 -10.95
CA TYR A 487 -4.24 -18.17 -10.92
C TYR A 487 -4.47 -19.14 -12.07
N PHE A 488 -5.74 -19.41 -12.42
CA PHE A 488 -6.01 -20.31 -13.54
C PHE A 488 -5.60 -19.70 -14.88
N ALA A 489 -5.85 -18.40 -15.09
CA ALA A 489 -5.37 -17.71 -16.28
C ALA A 489 -3.84 -17.70 -16.38
N GLU A 490 -3.12 -17.54 -15.26
CA GLU A 490 -1.65 -17.64 -15.24
C GLU A 490 -1.17 -19.06 -15.63
N GLY A 491 -1.79 -20.11 -15.07
CA GLY A 491 -1.51 -21.50 -15.43
C GLY A 491 -1.80 -21.83 -16.90
N LEU A 492 -2.87 -21.27 -17.48
CA LEU A 492 -3.22 -21.41 -18.89
C LEU A 492 -2.18 -20.75 -19.81
N ILE A 493 -1.66 -19.58 -19.44
CA ILE A 493 -0.57 -18.92 -20.20
C ILE A 493 0.69 -19.79 -20.16
N GLU A 494 1.10 -20.30 -19.01
CA GLU A 494 2.28 -21.17 -18.90
C GLU A 494 2.10 -22.50 -19.66
N THR A 495 0.91 -23.08 -19.63
CA THR A 495 0.59 -24.30 -20.40
C THR A 495 0.70 -24.05 -21.90
N TYR A 496 0.23 -22.90 -22.39
CA TYR A 496 0.45 -22.46 -23.77
C TYR A 496 1.94 -22.26 -24.06
N GLU A 497 2.68 -21.52 -23.24
CA GLU A 497 4.11 -21.27 -23.49
C GLU A 497 4.93 -22.58 -23.50
N ALA A 498 4.54 -23.57 -22.69
CA ALA A 498 5.17 -24.87 -22.66
C ALA A 498 4.94 -25.69 -23.94
N GLY A 499 3.77 -25.58 -24.60
CA GLY A 499 3.36 -26.51 -25.66
C GLY A 499 2.71 -25.97 -26.93
N GLY A 500 2.44 -24.68 -27.02
CA GLY A 500 1.93 -24.03 -28.23
C GLY A 500 0.47 -24.33 -28.58
N ASP A 501 -0.32 -24.94 -27.70
CA ASP A 501 -1.77 -25.11 -27.92
C ASP A 501 -2.52 -23.82 -27.61
N GLU A 502 -2.86 -23.08 -28.67
CA GLU A 502 -3.48 -21.76 -28.62
C GLU A 502 -4.83 -21.74 -27.86
N ARG A 503 -5.51 -22.88 -27.71
CA ARG A 503 -6.77 -22.98 -26.95
C ARG A 503 -6.62 -22.48 -25.51
N TYR A 504 -5.48 -22.76 -24.87
CA TYR A 504 -5.21 -22.33 -23.50
C TYR A 504 -4.96 -20.83 -23.40
N LEU A 505 -4.20 -20.25 -24.34
CA LEU A 505 -3.97 -18.80 -24.36
C LEU A 505 -5.27 -18.03 -24.62
N LEU A 506 -6.11 -18.51 -25.52
CA LEU A 506 -7.44 -17.92 -25.77
C LEU A 506 -8.37 -18.06 -24.55
N ALA A 507 -8.27 -19.16 -23.80
CA ALA A 507 -8.99 -19.30 -22.54
C ALA A 507 -8.51 -18.30 -21.48
N ALA A 508 -7.20 -18.08 -21.36
CA ALA A 508 -6.63 -17.07 -20.47
C ALA A 508 -7.13 -15.65 -20.82
N VAL A 509 -7.23 -15.30 -22.11
CA VAL A 509 -7.82 -14.03 -22.54
C VAL A 509 -9.27 -13.90 -22.09
N ARG A 510 -10.11 -14.94 -22.26
CA ARG A 510 -11.51 -14.91 -21.81
C ARG A 510 -11.63 -14.72 -20.30
N LEU A 511 -10.77 -15.36 -19.51
CA LEU A 511 -10.73 -15.16 -18.05
C LEU A 511 -10.27 -13.75 -17.68
N ALA A 512 -9.28 -13.19 -18.38
CA ALA A 512 -8.82 -11.82 -18.17
C ALA A 512 -9.92 -10.79 -18.49
N GLU A 513 -10.71 -11.02 -19.55
CA GLU A 513 -11.88 -10.19 -19.87
C GLU A 513 -12.95 -10.28 -18.78
N ARG A 514 -13.16 -11.46 -18.17
CA ARG A 514 -14.02 -11.61 -17.00
C ARG A 514 -13.50 -10.90 -15.76
N ILE A 515 -12.18 -10.92 -15.51
CA ILE A 515 -11.56 -10.15 -14.42
C ILE A 515 -11.92 -8.66 -14.55
N LEU A 516 -11.78 -8.09 -15.74
CA LEU A 516 -12.12 -6.68 -15.98
C LEU A 516 -13.62 -6.40 -15.86
N ALA A 517 -14.47 -7.32 -16.34
CA ALA A 517 -15.92 -7.12 -16.31
C ALA A 517 -16.50 -7.22 -14.89
N ASP A 518 -16.00 -8.17 -14.09
CA ASP A 518 -16.69 -8.58 -12.87
C ASP A 518 -15.97 -8.11 -11.59
N PHE A 519 -14.68 -7.80 -11.62
CA PHE A 519 -13.89 -7.57 -10.40
C PHE A 519 -13.24 -6.18 -10.31
N VAL A 520 -13.15 -5.40 -11.38
CA VAL A 520 -12.45 -4.11 -11.38
C VAL A 520 -13.08 -3.09 -10.42
N ASP A 521 -12.23 -2.35 -9.71
CA ASP A 521 -12.62 -1.13 -9.01
C ASP A 521 -12.29 0.10 -9.88
N GLU A 522 -13.30 0.62 -10.59
CA GLU A 522 -13.12 1.78 -11.46
C GLU A 522 -12.80 3.09 -10.71
N GLN A 523 -13.10 3.17 -9.40
CA GLN A 523 -12.89 4.38 -8.62
C GLN A 523 -11.47 4.47 -8.07
N GLN A 524 -10.94 3.35 -7.59
CA GLN A 524 -9.67 3.31 -6.85
C GLN A 524 -8.58 2.49 -7.54
N GLY A 525 -8.89 1.80 -8.64
CA GLY A 525 -7.99 0.83 -9.27
C GLY A 525 -7.92 -0.48 -8.47
N GLY A 526 -7.28 -1.49 -9.06
CA GLY A 526 -7.24 -2.83 -8.49
C GLY A 526 -8.57 -3.57 -8.63
N PHE A 527 -8.69 -4.65 -7.86
CA PHE A 527 -9.77 -5.61 -7.99
C PHE A 527 -10.38 -5.94 -6.64
N PHE A 528 -11.69 -6.17 -6.63
CA PHE A 528 -12.39 -6.76 -5.50
C PHE A 528 -12.19 -8.28 -5.47
N THR A 529 -12.29 -8.88 -4.29
CA THR A 529 -12.15 -10.34 -4.12
C THR A 529 -13.33 -11.11 -4.73
N THR A 530 -14.54 -10.57 -4.67
CA THR A 530 -15.77 -11.19 -5.22
C THR A 530 -16.24 -10.51 -6.50
N ALA A 531 -16.96 -11.23 -7.37
CA ALA A 531 -17.52 -10.71 -8.63
C ALA A 531 -18.71 -9.74 -8.42
N ILE A 532 -19.01 -8.90 -9.42
CA ILE A 532 -20.28 -8.16 -9.48
C ILE A 532 -21.42 -9.19 -9.58
N GLY A 533 -22.37 -9.12 -8.65
CA GLY A 533 -23.49 -10.07 -8.56
C GLY A 533 -23.20 -11.32 -7.72
N HIS A 534 -22.05 -11.39 -7.05
CA HIS A 534 -21.81 -12.35 -5.97
C HIS A 534 -22.73 -12.06 -4.75
N GLU A 535 -22.83 -13.00 -3.80
CA GLU A 535 -23.55 -12.79 -2.53
C GLU A 535 -23.13 -11.46 -1.87
N ALA A 536 -24.11 -10.65 -1.47
CA ALA A 536 -23.87 -9.37 -0.81
C ALA A 536 -23.60 -9.57 0.68
N LEU A 537 -22.36 -9.29 1.10
CA LEU A 537 -21.90 -9.30 2.50
C LEU A 537 -21.79 -7.88 3.06
N ILE A 538 -21.42 -7.74 4.34
CA ILE A 538 -21.30 -6.45 5.04
C ILE A 538 -20.29 -5.48 4.39
N LEU A 539 -19.31 -6.02 3.65
CA LEU A 539 -18.35 -5.29 2.82
C LEU A 539 -17.86 -6.18 1.68
N ARG A 540 -17.39 -5.56 0.59
CA ARG A 540 -16.69 -6.21 -0.52
C ARG A 540 -15.20 -5.95 -0.35
N SER A 541 -14.44 -6.99 -0.04
CA SER A 541 -13.02 -6.88 0.30
C SER A 541 -12.13 -6.70 -0.93
N ARG A 542 -10.87 -6.29 -0.67
CA ARG A 542 -9.81 -6.16 -1.68
C ARG A 542 -8.50 -6.62 -1.07
N GLU A 543 -7.83 -7.54 -1.74
CA GLU A 543 -6.55 -8.07 -1.29
C GLU A 543 -5.38 -7.26 -1.87
N GLY A 544 -4.54 -6.71 -0.99
CA GLY A 544 -3.35 -5.94 -1.37
C GLY A 544 -2.06 -6.74 -1.25
N PRO A 545 -1.54 -6.92 -0.01
CA PRO A 545 -0.27 -7.59 0.24
C PRO A 545 -0.36 -9.09 -0.05
N ASP A 546 0.78 -9.67 -0.43
CA ASP A 546 0.97 -11.11 -0.53
C ASP A 546 0.90 -11.75 0.86
N GLY A 547 0.16 -12.86 0.97
CA GLY A 547 0.09 -13.69 2.17
C GLY A 547 0.94 -14.96 2.04
N ALA A 548 0.40 -16.10 2.48
CA ALA A 548 1.00 -17.41 2.18
C ALA A 548 1.01 -17.70 0.66
N THR A 549 0.02 -17.16 -0.04
CA THR A 549 -0.04 -17.10 -1.51
C THR A 549 0.11 -15.66 -1.96
N PRO A 550 0.57 -15.41 -3.20
CA PRO A 550 0.48 -14.08 -3.80
C PRO A 550 -0.94 -13.50 -3.70
N SER A 551 -1.10 -12.16 -3.71
CA SER A 551 -2.45 -11.61 -3.73
C SER A 551 -3.13 -11.85 -5.07
N GLY A 552 -4.44 -12.16 -5.05
CA GLY A 552 -5.24 -12.31 -6.26
C GLY A 552 -5.19 -11.06 -7.14
N ASN A 553 -5.09 -9.87 -6.53
CA ASN A 553 -4.87 -8.61 -7.24
C ASN A 553 -3.54 -8.57 -8.00
N ALA A 554 -2.43 -8.98 -7.36
CA ALA A 554 -1.11 -8.97 -7.99
C ALA A 554 -0.98 -10.01 -9.12
N VAL A 555 -1.62 -11.18 -8.96
CA VAL A 555 -1.63 -12.23 -9.99
C VAL A 555 -2.51 -11.82 -11.17
N ALA A 556 -3.68 -11.22 -10.92
CA ALA A 556 -4.52 -10.64 -11.98
C ALA A 556 -3.76 -9.57 -12.76
N ALA A 557 -3.04 -8.68 -12.06
CA ALA A 557 -2.18 -7.68 -12.69
C ALA A 557 -1.08 -8.33 -13.55
N SER A 558 -0.48 -9.43 -13.08
CA SER A 558 0.54 -10.18 -13.82
C SER A 558 -0.02 -10.81 -15.11
N VAL A 559 -1.18 -11.46 -15.03
CA VAL A 559 -1.89 -12.04 -16.18
C VAL A 559 -2.23 -10.96 -17.21
N LEU A 560 -2.84 -9.86 -16.78
CA LEU A 560 -3.22 -8.74 -17.64
C LEU A 560 -1.98 -8.12 -18.30
N ALA A 561 -0.90 -7.91 -17.54
CA ALA A 561 0.36 -7.41 -18.07
C ALA A 561 0.91 -8.34 -19.16
N ARG A 562 1.02 -9.65 -18.91
CA ARG A 562 1.52 -10.62 -19.90
C ARG A 562 0.65 -10.68 -21.15
N LEU A 563 -0.67 -10.76 -20.99
CA LEU A 563 -1.60 -10.80 -22.12
C LEU A 563 -1.60 -9.48 -22.92
N SER A 564 -1.32 -8.35 -22.27
CA SER A 564 -1.14 -7.07 -22.97
C SER A 564 0.01 -7.11 -23.97
N PHE A 565 1.09 -7.84 -23.66
CA PHE A 565 2.22 -8.03 -24.56
C PHE A 565 1.97 -9.12 -25.62
N HIS A 566 1.25 -10.19 -25.29
CA HIS A 566 0.84 -11.19 -26.30
C HIS A 566 -0.03 -10.58 -27.40
N TYR A 567 -1.02 -9.75 -27.03
CA TYR A 567 -2.08 -9.29 -27.93
C TYR A 567 -2.12 -7.78 -28.19
N ALA A 568 -1.13 -7.01 -27.72
CA ALA A 568 -1.12 -5.54 -27.79
C ALA A 568 -2.39 -4.89 -27.18
N ARG A 569 -2.91 -5.46 -26.08
CA ARG A 569 -4.13 -5.01 -25.39
C ARG A 569 -3.81 -3.93 -24.35
N GLU A 570 -3.93 -2.66 -24.75
CA GLU A 570 -3.64 -1.51 -23.89
C GLU A 570 -4.59 -1.40 -22.69
N ASP A 571 -5.85 -1.81 -22.83
CA ASP A 571 -6.80 -1.90 -21.72
C ASP A 571 -6.32 -2.87 -20.62
N PHE A 572 -5.72 -4.00 -21.00
CA PHE A 572 -5.11 -4.93 -20.04
C PHE A 572 -3.88 -4.33 -19.37
N ARG A 573 -3.02 -3.65 -20.14
CA ARG A 573 -1.83 -2.95 -19.61
C ARG A 573 -2.23 -1.91 -18.56
N GLN A 574 -3.27 -1.12 -18.85
CA GLN A 574 -3.78 -0.08 -17.96
C GLN A 574 -4.39 -0.66 -16.69
N ALA A 575 -5.15 -1.74 -16.79
CA ALA A 575 -5.72 -2.40 -15.62
C ALA A 575 -4.63 -3.02 -14.72
N ALA A 576 -3.60 -3.64 -15.31
CA ALA A 576 -2.44 -4.14 -14.56
C ALA A 576 -1.70 -3.01 -13.82
N ALA A 577 -1.49 -1.88 -14.51
CA ALA A 577 -0.87 -0.70 -13.92
C ALA A 577 -1.70 -0.12 -12.77
N ALA A 578 -3.01 0.01 -12.97
CA ALA A 578 -3.94 0.50 -11.96
C ALA A 578 -3.98 -0.42 -10.73
N ALA A 579 -3.89 -1.74 -10.91
CA ALA A 579 -3.90 -2.70 -9.82
C ALA A 579 -2.66 -2.65 -8.92
N VAL A 580 -1.48 -2.38 -9.48
CA VAL A 580 -0.29 -2.11 -8.67
C VAL A 580 -0.39 -0.74 -8.00
N ARG A 581 -0.76 0.28 -8.77
CA ARG A 581 -0.87 1.66 -8.26
C ARG A 581 -1.84 1.76 -7.10
N ALA A 582 -2.96 1.03 -7.13
CA ALA A 582 -3.95 0.95 -6.07
C ALA A 582 -3.29 0.81 -4.69
N TYR A 583 -2.20 0.05 -4.59
CA TYR A 583 -1.49 -0.18 -3.33
C TYR A 583 -0.15 0.58 -3.22
N GLY A 584 0.12 1.56 -4.08
CA GLY A 584 1.42 2.23 -4.21
C GLY A 584 1.96 2.82 -2.91
N ARG A 585 1.12 3.48 -2.09
CA ARG A 585 1.55 3.98 -0.76
C ARG A 585 1.97 2.85 0.19
N GLN A 586 1.29 1.71 0.12
CA GLN A 586 1.58 0.56 0.97
C GLN A 586 2.83 -0.17 0.47
N ILE A 587 2.98 -0.29 -0.85
CA ILE A 587 4.21 -0.80 -1.48
C ILE A 587 5.41 0.05 -1.09
N ALA A 588 5.29 1.38 -1.10
CA ALA A 588 6.38 2.26 -0.65
C ALA A 588 6.70 2.12 0.85
N ARG A 589 5.76 1.66 1.67
CA ARG A 589 5.98 1.50 3.12
C ARG A 589 6.47 0.10 3.50
N TYR A 590 5.96 -0.92 2.83
CA TYR A 590 6.18 -2.34 3.14
C TYR A 590 6.43 -3.16 1.85
N PRO A 591 7.43 -2.80 1.02
CA PRO A 591 7.60 -3.37 -0.32
C PRO A 591 7.79 -4.89 -0.32
N ARG A 592 8.43 -5.46 0.72
CA ARG A 592 8.58 -6.91 0.89
C ARG A 592 7.23 -7.66 0.89
N ALA A 593 6.17 -7.05 1.41
CA ALA A 593 4.84 -7.65 1.46
C ALA A 593 4.09 -7.61 0.11
N PHE A 594 4.70 -7.07 -0.95
CA PHE A 594 4.09 -6.90 -2.27
C PHE A 594 5.00 -7.45 -3.38
N ALA A 595 5.73 -8.53 -3.10
CA ALA A 595 6.73 -9.09 -3.99
C ALA A 595 6.17 -9.43 -5.38
N LYS A 596 4.97 -10.01 -5.48
CA LYS A 596 4.33 -10.30 -6.79
C LYS A 596 3.96 -9.02 -7.53
N SER A 597 3.47 -7.99 -6.84
CA SER A 597 3.18 -6.69 -7.47
C SER A 597 4.44 -6.03 -8.01
N LEU A 598 5.56 -6.12 -7.27
CA LEU A 598 6.85 -5.61 -7.69
C LEU A 598 7.43 -6.37 -8.90
N ILE A 599 7.19 -7.67 -9.03
CA ILE A 599 7.47 -8.42 -10.27
C ILE A 599 6.67 -7.85 -11.46
N VAL A 600 5.41 -7.48 -11.25
CA VAL A 600 4.59 -6.81 -12.28
C VAL A 600 5.16 -5.42 -12.63
N VAL A 601 5.66 -4.66 -11.64
CA VAL A 601 6.36 -3.39 -11.90
C VAL A 601 7.57 -3.60 -12.80
N ASP A 602 8.39 -4.61 -12.48
CA ASP A 602 9.58 -4.95 -13.26
C ASP A 602 9.21 -5.27 -14.73
N LEU A 603 8.17 -6.08 -14.95
CA LEU A 603 7.65 -6.40 -16.29
C LEU A 603 7.13 -5.16 -17.03
N LEU A 604 6.25 -4.36 -16.41
CA LEU A 604 5.57 -3.24 -17.07
C LEU A 604 6.50 -2.05 -17.37
N THR A 605 7.53 -1.84 -16.54
CA THR A 605 8.51 -0.76 -16.73
C THR A 605 9.60 -1.12 -17.76
N ASN A 606 9.93 -2.40 -17.92
CA ASN A 606 11.04 -2.81 -18.79
C ASN A 606 10.61 -3.52 -20.06
N GLY A 607 9.38 -4.04 -20.08
CA GLY A 607 8.87 -4.87 -21.14
C GLY A 607 9.48 -6.28 -21.11
N PRO A 608 8.82 -7.25 -21.77
CA PRO A 608 9.34 -8.60 -21.90
C PRO A 608 10.38 -8.71 -23.02
N VAL A 609 11.12 -9.82 -23.00
CA VAL A 609 11.72 -10.38 -24.21
C VAL A 609 10.64 -11.16 -24.96
N GLU A 610 10.32 -10.73 -26.17
CA GLU A 610 9.31 -11.36 -27.02
C GLU A 610 9.99 -12.42 -27.89
N ILE A 611 9.54 -13.67 -27.83
CA ILE A 611 10.13 -14.79 -28.56
C ILE A 611 9.06 -15.43 -29.42
N ALA A 612 9.29 -15.53 -30.72
CA ALA A 612 8.46 -16.28 -31.64
C ALA A 612 9.23 -17.47 -32.22
N VAL A 613 8.66 -18.66 -32.08
CA VAL A 613 9.22 -19.91 -32.59
C VAL A 613 8.36 -20.39 -33.75
N ILE A 614 8.96 -20.44 -34.94
CA ILE A 614 8.29 -20.84 -36.19
C ILE A 614 8.83 -22.20 -36.61
N GLY A 615 7.98 -23.22 -36.61
CA GLY A 615 8.31 -24.57 -37.04
C GLY A 615 7.40 -25.64 -36.44
N ALA A 616 7.34 -26.80 -37.10
CA ALA A 616 6.51 -27.90 -36.62
C ALA A 616 6.98 -28.36 -35.22
N PRO A 617 6.07 -28.59 -34.25
CA PRO A 617 6.42 -28.95 -32.87
C PRO A 617 7.29 -30.21 -32.75
N ALA A 618 7.10 -31.20 -33.64
CA ALA A 618 7.86 -32.44 -33.62
C ALA A 618 9.20 -32.36 -34.39
N ALA A 619 9.52 -31.24 -35.04
CA ALA A 619 10.77 -31.11 -35.79
C ALA A 619 11.96 -30.98 -34.84
N SER A 620 13.05 -31.69 -35.13
CA SER A 620 14.27 -31.68 -34.32
C SER A 620 14.86 -30.28 -34.14
N GLY A 621 14.85 -29.45 -35.20
CA GLY A 621 15.29 -28.06 -35.14
C GLY A 621 14.43 -27.19 -34.22
N THR A 622 13.10 -27.34 -34.26
CA THR A 622 12.18 -26.62 -33.34
C THR A 622 12.45 -27.01 -31.89
N ASN A 623 12.61 -28.31 -31.62
CA ASN A 623 12.92 -28.81 -30.28
C ASN A 623 14.26 -28.29 -29.75
N ALA A 624 15.29 -28.23 -30.61
CA ALA A 624 16.59 -27.68 -30.26
C ALA A 624 16.52 -26.17 -29.92
N LEU A 625 15.77 -25.38 -30.69
CA LEU A 625 15.56 -23.96 -30.42
C LEU A 625 14.78 -23.74 -29.11
N ASN A 626 13.68 -24.48 -28.91
CA ASN A 626 12.90 -24.44 -27.68
C ASN A 626 13.74 -24.82 -26.45
N ALA A 627 14.52 -25.89 -26.53
CA ALA A 627 15.39 -26.32 -25.44
C ALA A 627 16.43 -25.26 -25.07
N ALA A 628 16.98 -24.52 -26.04
CA ALA A 628 17.93 -23.45 -25.77
C ALA A 628 17.28 -22.24 -25.07
N VAL A 629 16.07 -21.82 -25.51
CA VAL A 629 15.30 -20.77 -24.81
C VAL A 629 14.99 -21.19 -23.38
N ASN A 630 14.51 -22.42 -23.21
CA ASN A 630 14.02 -22.92 -21.94
C ASN A 630 15.12 -23.09 -20.88
N ARG A 631 16.38 -23.20 -21.28
CA ARG A 631 17.52 -23.25 -20.35
C ARG A 631 17.92 -21.89 -19.78
N ILE A 632 17.56 -20.79 -20.46
CA ILE A 632 17.95 -19.45 -20.04
C ILE A 632 16.89 -18.89 -19.09
N TYR A 633 17.32 -18.33 -17.96
CA TYR A 633 16.42 -17.60 -17.08
C TYR A 633 15.99 -16.28 -17.74
N LEU A 634 14.74 -16.27 -18.22
CA LEU A 634 14.06 -15.11 -18.81
C LEU A 634 12.79 -14.83 -18.00
N PRO A 635 12.90 -14.06 -16.90
CA PRO A 635 11.79 -13.80 -15.98
C PRO A 635 10.66 -13.01 -16.64
N ASN A 636 11.00 -12.00 -17.44
CA ASN A 636 10.05 -11.20 -18.22
C ASN A 636 10.10 -11.66 -19.68
N ARG A 637 9.32 -12.68 -20.02
CA ARG A 637 9.23 -13.19 -21.39
C ARG A 637 7.79 -13.28 -21.87
N VAL A 638 7.66 -13.31 -23.19
CA VAL A 638 6.45 -13.72 -23.92
C VAL A 638 6.90 -14.70 -24.98
N LEU A 639 6.34 -15.91 -25.00
CA LEU A 639 6.69 -16.95 -25.97
C LEU A 639 5.47 -17.28 -26.83
N ALA A 640 5.62 -17.21 -28.16
CA ALA A 640 4.59 -17.58 -29.11
C ALA A 640 5.08 -18.66 -30.09
N HIS A 641 4.21 -19.61 -30.41
CA HIS A 641 4.52 -20.77 -31.25
C HIS A 641 3.67 -20.78 -32.51
N GLN A 642 4.27 -21.07 -33.67
CA GLN A 642 3.55 -21.29 -34.93
C GLN A 642 4.05 -22.54 -35.64
N ALA A 643 3.14 -23.50 -35.87
CA ALA A 643 3.49 -24.80 -36.45
C ALA A 643 3.77 -24.77 -37.97
N LEU A 644 3.06 -23.91 -38.73
CA LEU A 644 3.19 -23.81 -40.19
C LEU A 644 3.12 -22.34 -40.66
N PRO A 645 3.93 -21.93 -41.66
CA PRO A 645 4.00 -20.55 -42.13
C PRO A 645 2.72 -20.03 -42.82
N ASP A 646 1.87 -20.91 -43.35
CA ASP A 646 0.64 -20.55 -44.07
C ASP A 646 -0.63 -20.55 -43.19
N ALA A 647 -0.53 -20.94 -41.91
CA ALA A 647 -1.63 -20.82 -40.97
C ALA A 647 -1.68 -19.36 -40.47
N ALA A 648 -2.65 -18.58 -40.95
CA ALA A 648 -2.87 -17.23 -40.48
C ALA A 648 -3.14 -17.24 -38.96
N SER A 649 -2.15 -16.84 -38.15
CA SER A 649 -2.33 -16.64 -36.72
C SER A 649 -2.85 -15.23 -36.47
N ALA A 650 -3.85 -15.11 -35.60
CA ALA A 650 -4.33 -13.82 -35.10
C ALA A 650 -3.36 -13.20 -34.07
N HIS A 651 -2.35 -13.94 -33.61
CA HIS A 651 -1.38 -13.48 -32.61
C HIS A 651 -0.43 -12.42 -33.22
N PRO A 652 -0.43 -11.17 -32.72
CA PRO A 652 0.37 -10.07 -33.29
C PRO A 652 1.87 -10.38 -33.40
N LEU A 653 2.46 -11.00 -32.38
CA LEU A 653 3.87 -11.38 -32.40
C LEU A 653 4.23 -12.36 -33.54
N LEU A 654 3.29 -13.17 -34.05
CA LEU A 654 3.54 -14.15 -35.11
C LEU A 654 3.35 -13.58 -36.53
N GLN A 655 2.81 -12.36 -36.66
CA GLN A 655 2.61 -11.73 -37.96
C GLN A 655 3.93 -11.55 -38.72
N ASP A 656 3.88 -11.87 -40.02
CA ASP A 656 4.98 -11.79 -40.98
C ASP A 656 6.25 -12.62 -40.63
N LYS A 657 6.13 -13.62 -39.77
CA LYS A 657 7.23 -14.53 -39.41
C LYS A 657 7.12 -15.86 -40.15
N THR A 658 8.25 -16.34 -40.66
CA THR A 658 8.30 -17.52 -41.54
C THR A 658 9.52 -18.38 -41.22
N LEU A 659 9.62 -19.54 -41.87
CA LEU A 659 10.83 -20.36 -41.83
C LEU A 659 12.00 -19.61 -42.50
N VAL A 660 13.22 -19.79 -41.99
CA VAL A 660 14.42 -19.22 -42.60
C VAL A 660 15.09 -20.30 -43.44
N ASN A 661 15.14 -20.11 -44.76
CA ASN A 661 15.66 -21.10 -45.71
C ASN A 661 15.02 -22.50 -45.56
N GLY A 662 13.73 -22.55 -45.21
CA GLY A 662 12.99 -23.80 -44.97
C GLY A 662 13.31 -24.49 -43.64
N GLN A 663 14.14 -23.89 -42.77
CA GLN A 663 14.43 -24.38 -41.43
C GLN A 663 13.56 -23.69 -40.37
N PRO A 664 13.27 -24.37 -39.23
CA PRO A 664 12.69 -23.73 -38.07
C PRO A 664 13.48 -22.49 -37.67
N ALA A 665 12.79 -21.43 -37.30
CA ALA A 665 13.38 -20.14 -37.00
C ALA A 665 12.89 -19.59 -35.66
N LEU A 666 13.80 -18.93 -34.96
CA LEU A 666 13.51 -18.21 -33.72
C LEU A 666 13.73 -16.71 -33.93
N TYR A 667 12.71 -15.93 -33.59
CA TYR A 667 12.74 -14.47 -33.65
C TYR A 667 12.72 -13.93 -32.22
N VAL A 668 13.71 -13.09 -31.88
CA VAL A 668 13.72 -12.32 -30.63
C VAL A 668 13.40 -10.88 -30.95
N CYS A 669 12.33 -10.39 -30.33
CA CYS A 669 11.78 -9.07 -30.55
C CYS A 669 11.71 -8.28 -29.23
N ARG A 670 11.66 -6.95 -29.37
CA ARG A 670 11.29 -6.02 -28.30
C ARG A 670 10.39 -4.95 -28.90
N ASN A 671 9.26 -4.68 -28.26
CA ASN A 671 8.27 -3.72 -28.74
C ASN A 671 7.88 -4.02 -30.20
N PHE A 672 7.64 -5.29 -30.52
CA PHE A 672 7.30 -5.78 -31.87
C PHE A 672 8.36 -5.53 -32.95
N SER A 673 9.56 -5.08 -32.58
CA SER A 673 10.71 -4.95 -33.47
C SER A 673 11.69 -6.09 -33.24
N CYS A 674 11.96 -6.89 -34.27
CA CYS A 674 12.76 -8.11 -34.15
C CYS A 674 14.21 -7.91 -34.60
N ARG A 675 15.13 -8.59 -33.92
CA ARG A 675 16.48 -8.83 -34.44
C ARG A 675 16.42 -9.84 -35.59
N ARG A 676 17.55 -10.04 -36.28
CA ARG A 676 17.66 -11.07 -37.33
C ARG A 676 17.32 -12.45 -36.74
N PRO A 677 16.44 -13.26 -37.37
CA PRO A 677 16.09 -14.57 -36.86
C PRO A 677 17.28 -15.53 -36.91
N ILE A 678 17.29 -16.48 -35.98
CA ILE A 678 18.31 -17.53 -35.88
C ILE A 678 17.68 -18.90 -36.17
N THR A 679 18.48 -19.81 -36.71
CA THR A 679 18.11 -21.22 -36.95
C THR A 679 18.99 -22.18 -36.16
N ASP A 680 20.14 -21.70 -35.64
CA ASP A 680 21.05 -22.45 -34.77
C ASP A 680 20.90 -21.96 -33.32
N PRO A 681 20.59 -22.83 -32.35
CA PRO A 681 20.49 -22.45 -30.95
C PRO A 681 21.77 -21.86 -30.34
N VAL A 682 22.95 -22.12 -30.91
CA VAL A 682 24.24 -21.58 -30.44
C VAL A 682 24.29 -20.05 -30.54
N ASP A 683 23.50 -19.45 -31.42
CA ASP A 683 23.46 -17.99 -31.63
C ASP A 683 22.61 -17.25 -30.58
N LEU A 684 21.79 -17.96 -29.80
CA LEU A 684 20.82 -17.36 -28.87
C LEU A 684 21.46 -16.48 -27.77
N PRO A 685 22.56 -16.88 -27.09
CA PRO A 685 23.18 -16.04 -26.07
C PRO A 685 23.65 -14.68 -26.60
N ALA A 686 24.22 -14.63 -27.80
CA ALA A 686 24.63 -13.38 -28.44
C ALA A 686 23.43 -12.49 -28.78
N LEU A 687 22.29 -13.10 -29.15
CA LEU A 687 21.05 -12.41 -29.45
C LEU A 687 20.39 -11.78 -28.21
N LEU A 688 20.68 -12.32 -27.01
CA LEU A 688 20.16 -11.88 -25.72
C LEU A 688 21.16 -11.00 -24.93
N ASP A 689 22.37 -10.77 -25.43
CA ASP A 689 23.43 -10.01 -24.74
C ASP A 689 23.00 -8.55 -24.45
N PRO A 690 22.92 -8.14 -23.16
CA PRO A 690 22.60 -6.78 -22.75
C PRO A 690 23.69 -5.76 -23.08
N SER A 691 24.95 -6.18 -23.29
CA SER A 691 26.09 -5.28 -23.51
C SER A 691 25.97 -4.47 -24.81
N GLN A 692 25.19 -4.96 -25.78
CA GLN A 692 24.83 -4.24 -27.00
C GLN A 692 23.73 -3.17 -26.79
N GLN A 693 23.21 -3.02 -25.56
CA GLN A 693 22.16 -2.05 -25.18
C GLN A 693 22.69 -0.91 -24.29
N ALA A 694 23.99 -0.87 -23.97
CA ALA A 694 24.57 0.08 -23.01
C ALA A 694 24.52 1.58 -23.41
N ALA A 695 23.90 1.93 -24.54
CA ALA A 695 23.73 3.32 -24.98
C ALA A 695 22.59 4.09 -24.28
N GLU A 696 21.75 3.44 -23.47
CA GLU A 696 20.58 4.08 -22.81
C GLU A 696 20.69 4.17 -21.26
N ALA A 697 21.88 3.97 -20.69
CA ALA A 697 22.11 3.91 -19.24
C ALA A 697 22.02 5.28 -18.50
N SER A 698 21.50 6.33 -19.13
CA SER A 698 21.21 7.63 -18.50
C SER A 698 19.72 7.95 -18.41
N ALA A 699 18.83 6.97 -18.60
CA ALA A 699 17.39 7.20 -18.53
C ALA A 699 16.93 7.49 -17.08
N PRO A 700 16.01 8.44 -16.86
CA PRO A 700 15.40 8.70 -15.55
C PRO A 700 14.70 7.43 -15.02
N GLN A 701 14.53 7.35 -13.69
CA GLN A 701 13.84 6.22 -13.04
C GLN A 701 12.54 5.89 -13.77
N LYS A 702 12.39 4.64 -14.21
CA LYS A 702 11.17 4.18 -14.85
C LYS A 702 10.12 3.96 -13.77
N VAL A 703 9.07 4.76 -13.81
CA VAL A 703 7.97 4.71 -12.85
C VAL A 703 6.70 4.26 -13.56
N LEU A 704 5.91 3.45 -12.87
CA LEU A 704 4.67 2.92 -13.39
C LEU A 704 3.54 3.94 -13.20
N SER A 705 3.47 4.90 -14.12
CA SER A 705 2.39 5.88 -14.16
C SER A 705 1.12 5.26 -14.75
N GLY A 706 -0.02 5.54 -14.11
CA GLY A 706 -1.35 5.22 -14.60
C GLY A 706 -1.88 6.34 -15.50
N ARG A 707 -3.13 6.19 -15.94
CA ARG A 707 -3.77 7.11 -16.90
C ARG A 707 -3.89 8.51 -16.32
N LEU A 708 -3.03 9.41 -16.79
CA LEU A 708 -3.10 10.83 -16.49
C LEU A 708 -4.17 11.49 -17.36
N GLN A 709 -4.99 12.36 -16.78
CA GLN A 709 -6.00 13.11 -17.53
C GLN A 709 -5.29 14.09 -18.47
N PRO A 710 -5.56 14.03 -19.79
CA PRO A 710 -5.02 15.00 -20.73
C PRO A 710 -5.67 16.37 -20.53
N GLY A 711 -5.00 17.41 -21.03
CA GLY A 711 -5.50 18.78 -21.00
C GLY A 711 -4.86 19.65 -19.91
N TYR A 712 -5.08 20.95 -20.06
CA TYR A 712 -4.54 22.01 -19.22
C TYR A 712 -5.46 23.24 -19.32
N ALA A 713 -5.28 24.23 -18.45
CA ALA A 713 -6.06 25.47 -18.49
C ALA A 713 -5.84 26.19 -19.83
N THR A 714 -6.92 26.57 -20.52
CA THR A 714 -6.84 27.30 -21.80
C THR A 714 -7.42 28.70 -21.66
N ALA A 715 -6.97 29.62 -22.51
CA ALA A 715 -7.52 30.99 -22.54
C ALA A 715 -9.03 30.98 -22.80
N GLN A 716 -9.49 30.09 -23.70
CA GLN A 716 -10.90 29.92 -24.01
C GLN A 716 -11.67 29.28 -22.85
N GLY A 717 -11.17 28.19 -22.26
CA GLY A 717 -11.83 27.48 -21.16
C GLY A 717 -11.99 28.36 -19.93
N THR A 718 -10.89 28.96 -19.46
CA THR A 718 -10.90 29.84 -18.29
C THR A 718 -11.79 31.08 -18.48
N ALA A 719 -11.81 31.68 -19.68
CA ALA A 719 -12.71 32.80 -20.01
C ALA A 719 -14.18 32.35 -20.06
N ALA A 720 -14.47 31.17 -20.64
CA ALA A 720 -15.81 30.60 -20.67
C ALA A 720 -16.32 30.29 -19.25
N TYR A 721 -15.48 29.73 -18.39
CA TYR A 721 -15.78 29.50 -16.97
C TYR A 721 -16.15 30.81 -16.27
N ALA A 722 -15.33 31.86 -16.41
CA ALA A 722 -15.62 33.17 -15.85
C ALA A 722 -16.94 33.74 -16.38
N ALA A 723 -17.18 33.66 -17.70
CA ALA A 723 -18.41 34.15 -18.32
C ALA A 723 -19.66 33.45 -17.77
N ARG A 724 -19.64 32.11 -17.61
CA ARG A 724 -20.75 31.33 -17.04
C ARG A 724 -21.11 31.84 -15.65
N HIS A 725 -20.12 32.02 -14.77
CA HIS A 725 -20.36 32.48 -13.41
C HIS A 725 -20.79 33.96 -13.35
N ILE A 726 -20.28 34.82 -14.23
CA ILE A 726 -20.73 36.22 -14.34
C ILE A 726 -22.21 36.28 -14.75
N HIS A 727 -22.64 35.45 -15.71
CA HIS A 727 -24.02 35.45 -16.22
C HIS A 727 -25.03 34.86 -15.20
N GLN A 728 -24.63 33.83 -14.45
CA GLN A 728 -25.50 33.18 -13.46
C GLN A 728 -25.78 34.03 -12.21
N ALA A 729 -25.09 35.16 -12.01
CA ALA A 729 -25.14 35.94 -10.77
C ALA A 729 -26.39 36.85 -10.61
N SER A 730 -27.47 36.63 -11.37
CA SER A 730 -28.51 37.64 -11.65
C SER A 730 -29.49 38.01 -10.52
N GLU A 731 -29.32 37.55 -9.27
CA GLU A 731 -30.16 37.99 -8.13
C GLU A 731 -29.38 38.51 -6.91
N ALA A 732 -28.05 38.29 -6.83
CA ALA A 732 -27.24 38.53 -5.61
C ALA A 732 -25.98 39.41 -5.82
N GLY A 733 -25.89 40.12 -6.95
CA GLY A 733 -24.78 41.02 -7.28
C GLY A 733 -23.77 40.41 -8.28
N SER A 734 -23.17 41.25 -9.12
CA SER A 734 -22.32 40.87 -10.26
C SER A 734 -20.96 40.29 -9.85
N LEU A 735 -20.52 39.24 -10.55
CA LEU A 735 -19.16 38.69 -10.46
C LEU A 735 -18.18 39.32 -11.47
N ALA A 736 -18.58 40.37 -12.19
CA ALA A 736 -17.77 40.97 -13.26
C ALA A 736 -16.37 41.42 -12.81
N HIS A 737 -16.21 41.80 -11.53
CA HIS A 737 -14.91 42.18 -10.97
C HIS A 737 -14.17 41.01 -10.30
N GLY A 738 -14.84 39.87 -10.09
CA GLY A 738 -14.31 38.69 -9.41
C GLY A 738 -13.25 37.93 -10.22
N PHE A 739 -13.11 38.23 -11.51
CA PHE A 739 -12.14 37.62 -12.42
C PHE A 739 -11.19 38.67 -13.03
N GLY A 740 -10.01 38.24 -13.46
CA GLY A 740 -9.02 39.09 -14.12
C GLY A 740 -7.98 38.29 -14.90
N PRO A 741 -7.08 38.97 -15.64
CA PRO A 741 -6.02 38.29 -16.39
C PRO A 741 -5.01 37.64 -15.45
N PHE A 742 -4.52 36.45 -15.80
CA PHE A 742 -3.46 35.75 -15.11
C PHE A 742 -2.09 36.11 -15.72
N GLY A 743 -1.58 37.29 -15.38
CA GLY A 743 -0.39 37.85 -16.05
C GLY A 743 -0.63 38.02 -17.55
N THR A 744 0.39 37.72 -18.37
CA THR A 744 0.32 37.73 -19.85
C THR A 744 0.01 36.37 -20.48
N THR A 745 -0.35 35.37 -19.68
CA THR A 745 -0.60 33.99 -20.15
C THR A 745 -1.84 33.85 -21.04
N GLY A 746 -2.73 34.87 -21.06
CA GLY A 746 -4.04 34.82 -21.71
C GLY A 746 -5.12 34.09 -20.90
N LEU A 747 -4.78 33.49 -19.76
CA LEU A 747 -5.75 32.81 -18.89
C LEU A 747 -6.55 33.84 -18.06
N THR A 748 -7.80 33.50 -17.76
CA THR A 748 -8.68 34.28 -16.88
C THR A 748 -8.76 33.61 -15.50
N ALA A 749 -8.35 34.30 -14.45
CA ALA A 749 -8.30 33.78 -13.10
C ALA A 749 -9.29 34.48 -12.16
N SER A 750 -9.87 33.72 -11.24
CA SER A 750 -10.59 34.26 -10.10
C SER A 750 -9.62 35.03 -9.20
N ARG A 751 -10.07 36.18 -8.68
CA ARG A 751 -9.26 37.03 -7.80
C ARG A 751 -9.00 36.41 -6.42
N LEU A 752 -9.74 35.36 -6.08
CA LEU A 752 -9.50 34.46 -4.95
C LEU A 752 -9.23 33.05 -5.46
N GLY A 753 -8.24 32.38 -4.86
CA GLY A 753 -7.84 31.02 -5.17
C GLY A 753 -7.91 30.12 -3.94
N PHE A 754 -7.99 28.82 -4.17
CA PHE A 754 -8.06 27.81 -3.13
C PHE A 754 -6.65 27.32 -2.76
N GLY A 755 -6.17 27.71 -1.58
CA GLY A 755 -4.91 27.22 -1.02
C GLY A 755 -5.12 25.93 -0.24
N THR A 756 -4.32 24.91 -0.49
CA THR A 756 -4.50 23.57 0.11
C THR A 756 -3.59 23.28 1.31
N TYR A 757 -2.98 24.30 1.91
CA TYR A 757 -2.16 24.11 3.11
C TYR A 757 -3.01 23.58 4.28
N ARG A 758 -2.63 22.39 4.81
CA ARG A 758 -3.39 21.61 5.79
C ARG A 758 -4.76 21.12 5.29
N VAL A 759 -4.90 20.95 3.98
CA VAL A 759 -6.05 20.28 3.34
C VAL A 759 -5.57 18.90 2.89
N GLY A 760 -6.34 17.85 3.16
CA GLY A 760 -5.95 16.46 2.88
C GLY A 760 -7.16 15.52 2.87
N LEU A 761 -6.92 14.25 2.52
CA LEU A 761 -7.97 13.25 2.23
C LEU A 761 -8.76 12.75 3.44
N ARG A 762 -8.23 12.93 4.66
CA ARG A 762 -8.78 12.33 5.88
C ARG A 762 -10.06 12.98 6.39
N GLU A 763 -10.26 14.26 6.07
CA GLU A 763 -11.41 15.04 6.51
C GLU A 763 -12.39 15.20 5.35
N ALA A 764 -13.61 14.70 5.50
CA ALA A 764 -14.64 14.79 4.45
C ALA A 764 -14.95 16.25 4.06
N GLU A 765 -14.98 17.17 5.04
CA GLU A 765 -15.24 18.60 4.82
C GLU A 765 -14.24 19.25 3.84
N HIS A 766 -12.98 18.78 3.78
CA HIS A 766 -11.99 19.32 2.86
C HIS A 766 -12.38 19.12 1.39
N ARG A 767 -12.93 17.94 1.07
CA ARG A 767 -13.44 17.61 -0.27
C ARG A 767 -14.62 18.49 -0.61
N GLU A 768 -15.55 18.63 0.32
CA GLU A 768 -16.76 19.42 0.14
C GLU A 768 -16.42 20.90 -0.07
N ALA A 769 -15.47 21.43 0.71
CA ALA A 769 -15.00 22.80 0.58
C ALA A 769 -14.39 23.09 -0.80
N LEU A 770 -13.47 22.24 -1.28
CA LEU A 770 -12.87 22.40 -2.61
C LEU A 770 -13.93 22.28 -3.72
N THR A 771 -14.83 21.31 -3.61
CA THR A 771 -15.94 21.10 -4.55
C THR A 771 -16.85 22.33 -4.61
N GLN A 772 -17.22 22.88 -3.45
CA GLN A 772 -18.04 24.09 -3.38
C GLN A 772 -17.31 25.31 -3.94
N ALA A 773 -16.01 25.47 -3.67
CA ALA A 773 -15.24 26.60 -4.18
C ALA A 773 -15.18 26.60 -5.71
N LEU A 774 -14.91 25.44 -6.32
CA LEU A 774 -14.91 25.26 -7.77
C LEU A 774 -16.30 25.51 -8.40
N ARG A 775 -17.39 25.14 -7.71
CA ARG A 775 -18.77 25.45 -8.16
C ARG A 775 -19.16 26.91 -7.95
N ALA A 776 -18.49 27.63 -7.05
CA ALA A 776 -18.81 29.00 -6.68
C ALA A 776 -17.97 30.07 -7.42
N GLY A 777 -17.18 29.67 -8.43
CA GLY A 777 -16.42 30.60 -9.26
C GLY A 777 -14.93 30.74 -8.89
N CYS A 778 -14.37 29.83 -8.08
CA CYS A 778 -12.94 29.78 -7.82
C CYS A 778 -12.25 28.82 -8.82
N ASN A 779 -11.38 29.33 -9.69
CA ASN A 779 -10.70 28.51 -10.71
C ASN A 779 -9.17 28.53 -10.61
N VAL A 780 -8.60 29.02 -9.50
CA VAL A 780 -7.17 28.92 -9.20
C VAL A 780 -6.99 28.03 -7.98
N ILE A 781 -6.27 26.93 -8.14
CA ILE A 781 -5.93 26.00 -7.04
C ILE A 781 -4.43 26.04 -6.81
N ASP A 782 -4.05 26.13 -5.54
CA ASP A 782 -2.68 26.20 -5.08
C ASP A 782 -2.37 25.03 -4.12
N THR A 783 -1.46 24.16 -4.53
CA THR A 783 -1.09 22.92 -3.82
C THR A 783 0.41 22.67 -3.84
N SER A 784 0.91 21.64 -3.15
CA SER A 784 2.35 21.41 -2.98
C SER A 784 2.63 19.96 -2.62
N THR A 785 3.77 19.43 -3.06
CA THR A 785 4.16 18.04 -2.80
C THR A 785 4.35 17.74 -1.31
N ASN A 786 4.71 18.74 -0.49
CA ASN A 786 4.91 18.58 0.94
C ASN A 786 3.66 18.85 1.79
N TYR A 787 2.57 19.37 1.22
CA TYR A 787 1.36 19.67 1.99
C TYR A 787 0.62 18.38 2.32
N MET A 788 0.59 18.05 3.61
CA MET A 788 0.07 16.78 4.14
C MET A 788 0.74 15.57 3.47
N ASP A 789 2.05 15.66 3.21
CA ASP A 789 2.84 14.59 2.57
C ASP A 789 2.26 14.17 1.19
N GLY A 790 1.77 15.15 0.43
CA GLY A 790 1.18 14.95 -0.90
C GLY A 790 -0.32 14.65 -0.91
N GLU A 791 -0.97 14.45 0.25
CA GLU A 791 -2.42 14.19 0.31
C GLU A 791 -3.26 15.35 -0.29
N SER A 792 -2.75 16.57 -0.25
CA SER A 792 -3.43 17.74 -0.84
C SER A 792 -3.54 17.65 -2.36
N GLU A 793 -2.48 17.23 -3.07
CA GLU A 793 -2.48 17.02 -4.52
C GLU A 793 -3.45 15.91 -4.91
N GLN A 794 -3.47 14.82 -4.13
CA GLN A 794 -4.40 13.70 -4.33
C GLN A 794 -5.86 14.13 -4.17
N LEU A 795 -6.16 14.93 -3.14
CA LEU A 795 -7.50 15.49 -2.96
C LEU A 795 -7.91 16.33 -4.18
N VAL A 796 -7.04 17.25 -4.62
CA VAL A 796 -7.29 18.12 -5.78
C VAL A 796 -7.57 17.27 -7.02
N GLY A 797 -6.71 16.31 -7.33
CA GLY A 797 -6.88 15.42 -8.49
C GLY A 797 -8.21 14.67 -8.45
N SER A 798 -8.55 14.09 -7.29
CA SER A 798 -9.80 13.33 -7.13
C SER A 798 -11.06 14.21 -7.28
N VAL A 799 -11.03 15.46 -6.81
CA VAL A 799 -12.17 16.39 -6.94
C VAL A 799 -12.33 16.84 -8.40
N LEU A 800 -11.22 17.18 -9.07
CA LEU A 800 -11.26 17.56 -10.49
C LEU A 800 -11.80 16.42 -11.35
N GLN A 801 -11.29 15.20 -11.16
CA GLN A 801 -11.76 14.03 -11.91
C GLN A 801 -13.24 13.75 -11.65
N GLY A 802 -13.70 13.89 -10.40
CA GLY A 802 -15.11 13.73 -10.05
C GLY A 802 -16.02 14.74 -10.77
N LEU A 803 -15.65 16.02 -10.75
CA LEU A 803 -16.42 17.09 -11.41
C LEU A 803 -16.38 17.01 -12.95
N MET A 804 -15.27 16.55 -13.52
CA MET A 804 -15.16 16.28 -14.95
C MET A 804 -16.06 15.13 -15.39
N ARG A 805 -16.16 14.08 -14.56
CA ARG A 805 -17.02 12.91 -14.84
C ARG A 805 -18.50 13.27 -14.80
N THR A 806 -18.91 14.17 -13.90
CA THR A 806 -20.29 14.66 -13.83
C THR A 806 -20.62 15.72 -14.88
N GLY A 807 -19.61 16.25 -15.59
CA GLY A 807 -19.77 17.34 -16.56
C GLY A 807 -19.91 18.72 -15.92
N ASP A 808 -19.70 18.85 -14.61
CA ASP A 808 -19.78 20.12 -13.89
C ASP A 808 -18.61 21.06 -14.23
N LEU A 809 -17.49 20.51 -14.69
CA LEU A 809 -16.24 21.23 -14.93
C LEU A 809 -15.42 20.58 -16.06
N ALA A 810 -14.77 21.37 -16.90
CA ALA A 810 -13.75 20.89 -17.84
C ALA A 810 -12.34 21.14 -17.30
N ARG A 811 -11.36 20.30 -17.66
CA ARG A 811 -9.95 20.51 -17.28
C ARG A 811 -9.43 21.89 -17.69
N GLU A 812 -9.92 22.41 -18.81
CA GLU A 812 -9.55 23.71 -19.37
C GLU A 812 -10.03 24.92 -18.56
N ASP A 813 -10.98 24.73 -17.65
CA ASP A 813 -11.59 25.80 -16.86
C ASP A 813 -10.70 26.25 -15.68
N VAL A 814 -9.83 25.37 -15.17
CA VAL A 814 -9.15 25.51 -13.86
C VAL A 814 -7.64 25.56 -14.01
N ILE A 815 -7.03 26.52 -13.32
CA ILE A 815 -5.59 26.72 -13.21
C ILE A 815 -5.08 26.00 -11.96
N VAL A 816 -4.24 25.00 -12.15
CA VAL A 816 -3.62 24.22 -11.06
C VAL A 816 -2.15 24.62 -10.92
N VAL A 817 -1.82 25.16 -9.76
CA VAL A 817 -0.47 25.56 -9.38
C VAL A 817 0.04 24.60 -8.30
N SER A 818 1.13 23.89 -8.58
CA SER A 818 1.83 23.08 -7.56
C SER A 818 3.24 23.59 -7.31
N LYS A 819 3.85 23.22 -6.17
CA LYS A 819 5.25 23.55 -5.85
C LYS A 819 6.07 22.33 -5.48
N ILE A 820 7.35 22.41 -5.84
CA ILE A 820 8.37 21.41 -5.58
C ILE A 820 9.62 22.08 -4.98
N GLY A 821 10.34 21.38 -4.09
CA GLY A 821 11.59 21.89 -3.51
C GLY A 821 11.86 21.45 -2.07
N TYR A 822 10.81 21.12 -1.31
CA TYR A 822 10.96 20.60 0.05
C TYR A 822 11.29 19.11 0.07
N VAL A 823 12.22 18.76 0.95
CA VAL A 823 12.61 17.38 1.25
C VAL A 823 12.24 17.11 2.71
N GLN A 824 11.02 16.62 2.91
CA GLN A 824 10.37 16.32 4.20
C GLN A 824 9.52 15.06 4.04
N GLY A 825 9.12 14.43 5.15
CA GLY A 825 8.24 13.26 5.10
C GLY A 825 8.83 12.13 4.24
N GLN A 826 8.04 11.60 3.31
CA GLN A 826 8.49 10.53 2.40
C GLN A 826 9.70 10.93 1.54
N ASN A 827 9.74 12.19 1.07
CA ASN A 827 10.88 12.68 0.29
C ASN A 827 12.19 12.68 1.10
N LEU A 828 12.11 12.91 2.42
CA LEU A 828 13.28 12.86 3.30
C LEU A 828 13.77 11.42 3.48
N VAL A 829 12.84 10.47 3.69
CA VAL A 829 13.17 9.04 3.78
C VAL A 829 13.86 8.55 2.50
N GLN A 830 13.32 8.92 1.34
CA GLN A 830 13.92 8.57 0.04
C GLN A 830 15.31 9.20 -0.14
N ALA A 831 15.47 10.49 0.18
CA ALA A 831 16.76 11.17 0.08
C ALA A 831 17.81 10.53 1.01
N GLN A 832 17.43 10.14 2.22
CA GLN A 832 18.29 9.45 3.17
C GLN A 832 18.67 8.04 2.70
N ALA A 833 17.72 7.29 2.13
CA ALA A 833 17.99 5.98 1.55
C ALA A 833 18.99 6.08 0.37
N ARG A 834 18.80 7.08 -0.50
CA ARG A 834 19.73 7.36 -1.60
C ARG A 834 21.13 7.73 -1.11
N GLU A 835 21.25 8.55 -0.06
CA GLU A 835 22.53 8.84 0.61
C GLU A 835 23.20 7.55 1.11
N LYS A 836 22.47 6.67 1.80
CA LYS A 836 22.99 5.38 2.30
C LYS A 836 23.46 4.45 1.17
N SER A 837 22.78 4.50 0.01
CA SER A 837 23.15 3.72 -1.18
C SER A 837 24.32 4.31 -1.99
N GLY A 838 24.89 5.44 -1.55
CA GLY A 838 26.01 6.11 -2.25
C GLY A 838 25.59 6.93 -3.47
N LYS A 839 24.30 7.27 -3.64
CA LYS A 839 23.77 8.04 -4.78
C LYS A 839 22.95 9.28 -4.35
N PRO A 840 23.54 10.23 -3.57
CA PRO A 840 22.83 11.41 -3.09
C PRO A 840 22.39 12.34 -4.22
N TYR A 841 21.29 13.07 -4.01
CA TYR A 841 20.93 14.18 -4.90
C TYR A 841 21.96 15.31 -4.79
N PRO A 842 22.41 15.90 -5.92
CA PRO A 842 23.31 17.04 -5.87
C PRO A 842 22.67 18.27 -5.20
N GLU A 843 23.52 19.10 -4.59
CA GLU A 843 23.15 20.41 -4.02
C GLU A 843 22.05 20.39 -2.94
N MET A 844 21.91 19.28 -2.23
CA MET A 844 21.00 19.17 -1.09
C MET A 844 21.34 20.20 0.01
N VAL A 845 20.36 20.96 0.47
CA VAL A 845 20.49 21.95 1.56
C VAL A 845 19.80 21.38 2.80
N LYS A 846 20.57 21.05 3.85
CA LYS A 846 20.08 20.45 5.10
C LYS A 846 19.81 21.53 6.16
N TYR A 847 18.71 22.26 6.01
CA TYR A 847 18.40 23.43 6.83
C TYR A 847 18.14 23.12 8.32
N GLY A 848 17.63 21.93 8.63
CA GLY A 848 17.46 21.39 9.99
C GLY A 848 17.26 19.88 9.98
N ASP A 849 17.07 19.28 11.17
CA ASP A 849 17.03 17.81 11.34
C ASP A 849 15.97 17.14 10.45
N ASP A 850 14.80 17.78 10.29
CA ASP A 850 13.67 17.25 9.49
C ASP A 850 13.28 18.14 8.29
N ILE A 851 14.08 19.14 7.95
CA ILE A 851 13.77 20.10 6.87
C ILE A 851 14.97 20.26 5.94
N TRP A 852 14.93 19.53 4.83
CA TRP A 852 15.91 19.65 3.75
C TRP A 852 15.27 20.34 2.54
N HIS A 853 16.10 20.81 1.61
CA HIS A 853 15.67 21.52 0.41
C HIS A 853 16.57 21.19 -0.79
N CYS A 854 15.96 21.00 -1.96
CA CYS A 854 16.68 20.74 -3.20
C CYS A 854 15.91 21.29 -4.40
N ILE A 855 16.61 21.96 -5.32
CA ILE A 855 16.08 22.40 -6.62
C ILE A 855 16.95 21.91 -7.79
N HIS A 856 17.78 20.90 -7.55
CA HIS A 856 18.59 20.32 -8.61
C HIS A 856 17.69 19.59 -9.63
N PRO A 857 17.96 19.67 -10.95
CA PRO A 857 17.14 19.05 -11.99
C PRO A 857 16.77 17.58 -11.74
N GLU A 858 17.70 16.79 -11.19
CA GLU A 858 17.45 15.38 -10.85
C GLU A 858 16.32 15.22 -9.81
N PHE A 859 16.34 16.03 -8.75
CA PHE A 859 15.27 16.03 -7.75
C PHE A 859 13.96 16.59 -8.31
N LEU A 860 14.03 17.65 -9.13
CA LEU A 860 12.85 18.24 -9.75
C LEU A 860 12.15 17.28 -10.74
N ALA A 861 12.92 16.42 -11.41
CA ALA A 861 12.40 15.36 -12.28
C ALA A 861 11.52 14.37 -11.53
N ASP A 862 11.99 13.90 -10.37
CA ASP A 862 11.24 12.98 -9.52
C ASP A 862 10.00 13.68 -8.96
N GLN A 863 10.16 14.89 -8.43
CA GLN A 863 9.05 15.62 -7.80
C GLN A 863 7.94 16.02 -8.78
N LEU A 864 8.28 16.47 -10.00
CA LEU A 864 7.27 16.80 -11.00
C LEU A 864 6.49 15.55 -11.43
N THR A 865 7.18 14.43 -11.62
CA THR A 865 6.54 13.16 -11.99
C THR A 865 5.56 12.71 -10.93
N LEU A 866 5.96 12.76 -9.65
CA LEU A 866 5.08 12.42 -8.53
C LEU A 866 3.93 13.41 -8.35
N SER A 867 4.16 14.70 -8.60
CA SER A 867 3.13 15.74 -8.53
C SER A 867 2.03 15.52 -9.58
N LEU A 868 2.42 15.31 -10.85
CA LEU A 868 1.50 14.97 -11.94
C LEU A 868 0.70 13.70 -11.63
N ASP A 869 1.36 12.69 -11.04
CA ASP A 869 0.71 11.45 -10.67
C ASP A 869 -0.35 11.62 -9.57
N ARG A 870 0.01 12.31 -8.48
CA ARG A 870 -0.93 12.60 -7.37
C ARG A 870 -2.10 13.46 -7.84
N LEU A 871 -1.86 14.44 -8.71
CA LEU A 871 -2.91 15.24 -9.31
C LEU A 871 -3.74 14.48 -10.35
N GLY A 872 -3.23 13.36 -10.88
CA GLY A 872 -3.83 12.64 -11.99
C GLY A 872 -3.85 13.43 -13.30
N LEU A 873 -2.90 14.35 -13.51
CA LEU A 873 -2.84 15.26 -14.66
C LEU A 873 -1.64 14.96 -15.56
N ALA A 874 -1.84 15.02 -16.88
CA ALA A 874 -0.74 14.84 -17.84
C ALA A 874 0.13 16.11 -17.94
N THR A 875 -0.49 17.27 -17.70
CA THR A 875 0.14 18.58 -17.78
C THR A 875 -0.24 19.42 -16.56
N LEU A 876 0.77 19.97 -15.89
CA LEU A 876 0.60 20.94 -14.80
C LEU A 876 0.63 22.36 -15.39
N ASP A 877 -0.31 23.21 -14.99
CA ASP A 877 -0.40 24.57 -15.53
C ASP A 877 0.79 25.42 -15.08
N VAL A 878 1.10 25.39 -13.77
CA VAL A 878 2.26 26.11 -13.23
C VAL A 878 2.96 25.28 -12.15
N CYS A 879 4.28 25.15 -12.29
CA CYS A 879 5.15 24.59 -11.25
C CYS A 879 5.99 25.69 -10.59
N LEU A 880 5.87 25.86 -9.26
CA LEU A 880 6.70 26.81 -8.52
C LEU A 880 7.87 26.10 -7.83
N LEU A 881 9.05 26.71 -7.87
CA LEU A 881 10.14 26.33 -6.97
C LEU A 881 9.83 26.88 -5.58
N HIS A 882 9.73 25.98 -4.60
CA HIS A 882 9.25 26.31 -3.25
C HIS A 882 10.40 26.77 -2.36
N ASN A 883 10.37 28.05 -1.96
CA ASN A 883 11.29 28.71 -1.03
C ASN A 883 12.79 28.45 -1.30
N PRO A 884 13.28 28.68 -2.53
CA PRO A 884 14.67 28.42 -2.87
C PRO A 884 15.67 29.22 -2.01
N GLU A 885 15.24 30.32 -1.38
CA GLU A 885 16.04 31.16 -0.48
C GLU A 885 16.59 30.44 0.77
N TYR A 886 16.15 29.21 1.06
CA TYR A 886 16.73 28.40 2.12
C TYR A 886 18.22 28.13 1.91
N PHE A 887 18.70 28.11 0.67
CA PHE A 887 20.14 28.11 0.40
C PHE A 887 20.85 29.32 1.03
N LEU A 888 20.35 30.54 0.77
CA LEU A 888 20.94 31.78 1.31
C LEU A 888 20.85 31.80 2.84
N THR A 889 19.68 31.46 3.37
CA THR A 889 19.45 31.44 4.82
C THR A 889 20.37 30.43 5.53
N HIS A 890 20.51 29.22 4.97
CA HIS A 890 21.41 28.19 5.50
C HIS A 890 22.88 28.61 5.43
N ALA A 891 23.32 29.12 4.27
CA ALA A 891 24.71 29.56 4.07
C ALA A 891 25.12 30.68 5.04
N THR A 892 24.18 31.57 5.39
CA THR A 892 24.43 32.66 6.35
C THR A 892 24.40 32.24 7.82
N LYS A 893 23.74 31.12 8.17
CA LYS A 893 23.66 30.59 9.54
C LYS A 893 24.88 29.74 9.93
N LEU A 894 25.49 29.05 8.97
CA LEU A 894 26.68 28.22 9.18
C LEU A 894 27.99 29.03 9.22
N GLY A 895 28.02 30.18 9.88
CA GLY A 895 29.21 31.03 10.04
C GLY A 895 30.34 30.41 10.89
N GLY A 896 30.74 29.17 10.60
CA GLY A 896 31.89 28.47 11.13
C GLY A 896 32.91 28.17 10.04
N SER A 897 34.07 28.84 10.14
CA SER A 897 35.36 28.65 9.44
C SER A 897 35.60 29.23 8.05
N GLU A 898 34.60 29.44 7.17
CA GLU A 898 34.82 30.13 5.88
C GLU A 898 33.62 31.03 5.52
N THR A 899 33.65 32.31 5.90
CA THR A 899 32.62 33.28 5.55
C THR A 899 32.76 33.71 4.09
N ARG A 900 32.05 33.03 3.17
CA ARG A 900 31.90 33.48 1.78
C ARG A 900 31.13 34.81 1.71
N PRO A 901 31.54 35.78 0.89
CA PRO A 901 30.82 37.05 0.71
C PRO A 901 29.37 36.85 0.23
N LEU A 902 28.44 37.62 0.78
CA LEU A 902 27.01 37.57 0.40
C LEU A 902 26.76 37.78 -1.11
N PRO A 903 27.48 38.67 -1.84
CA PRO A 903 27.32 38.78 -3.29
C PRO A 903 27.60 37.47 -4.04
N GLU A 904 28.65 36.74 -3.67
CA GLU A 904 29.00 35.46 -4.29
C GLU A 904 27.94 34.39 -4.02
N LEU A 905 27.43 34.33 -2.78
CA LEU A 905 26.32 33.45 -2.42
C LEU A 905 25.04 33.78 -3.21
N ARG A 906 24.76 35.07 -3.44
CA ARG A 906 23.64 35.50 -4.27
C ARG A 906 23.83 35.08 -5.73
N ASP A 907 25.04 35.22 -6.27
CA ASP A 907 25.33 34.80 -7.65
C ASP A 907 25.20 33.27 -7.82
N GLU A 908 25.71 32.49 -6.86
CA GLU A 908 25.52 31.04 -6.82
C GLU A 908 24.02 30.68 -6.75
N PHE A 909 23.25 31.36 -5.90
CA PHE A 909 21.80 31.16 -5.78
C PHE A 909 21.07 31.34 -7.13
N TYR A 910 21.35 32.42 -7.86
CA TYR A 910 20.72 32.64 -9.17
C TYR A 910 21.24 31.69 -10.26
N ALA A 911 22.49 31.22 -10.16
CA ALA A 911 23.00 30.17 -11.05
C ALA A 911 22.32 28.81 -10.80
N ARG A 912 22.00 28.48 -9.55
CA ARG A 912 21.18 27.31 -9.20
C ARG A 912 19.76 27.45 -9.73
N LEU A 913 19.14 28.62 -9.57
CA LEU A 913 17.82 28.91 -10.14
C LEU A 913 17.81 28.80 -11.67
N GLN A 914 18.84 29.33 -12.36
CA GLN A 914 18.93 29.22 -13.81
C GLN A 914 18.90 27.75 -14.27
N ARG A 915 19.69 26.87 -13.65
CA ARG A 915 19.68 25.43 -13.98
C ARG A 915 18.34 24.76 -13.69
N ALA A 916 17.69 25.14 -12.59
CA ALA A 916 16.33 24.68 -12.31
C ALA A 916 15.32 25.16 -13.37
N PHE A 917 15.46 26.40 -13.85
CA PHE A 917 14.63 26.95 -14.92
C PHE A 917 14.91 26.32 -16.28
N GLU A 918 16.16 25.97 -16.61
CA GLU A 918 16.51 25.20 -17.82
C GLU A 918 15.76 23.87 -17.85
N TYR A 919 15.70 23.17 -16.71
CA TYR A 919 14.87 21.99 -16.56
C TYR A 919 13.37 22.29 -16.78
N CYS A 920 12.84 23.33 -16.15
CA CYS A 920 11.43 23.71 -16.32
C CYS A 920 11.08 24.05 -17.78
N GLU A 921 11.93 24.78 -18.49
CA GLU A 921 11.75 25.11 -19.91
C GLU A 921 11.75 23.84 -20.79
N ALA A 922 12.63 22.89 -20.53
CA ALA A 922 12.61 21.59 -21.20
C ALA A 922 11.29 20.84 -20.94
N GLN A 923 10.74 20.92 -19.71
CA GLN A 923 9.44 20.32 -19.41
C GLN A 923 8.28 21.05 -20.10
N VAL A 924 8.38 22.36 -20.34
CA VAL A 924 7.41 23.12 -21.15
C VAL A 924 7.44 22.65 -22.61
N GLN A 925 8.63 22.51 -23.21
CA GLN A 925 8.78 21.97 -24.57
C GLN A 925 8.21 20.55 -24.70
N SER A 926 8.36 19.72 -23.66
CA SER A 926 7.77 18.37 -23.61
C SER A 926 6.24 18.34 -23.42
N GLY A 927 5.62 19.47 -23.09
CA GLY A 927 4.19 19.57 -22.81
C GLY A 927 3.76 19.13 -21.40
N ARG A 928 4.69 18.78 -20.51
CA ARG A 928 4.40 18.41 -19.11
C ARG A 928 4.12 19.61 -18.21
N LEU A 929 4.66 20.78 -18.58
CA LEU A 929 4.39 22.07 -17.93
C LEU A 929 3.83 23.07 -18.96
N ARG A 930 3.00 24.02 -18.50
CA ARG A 930 2.63 25.21 -19.30
C ARG A 930 3.41 26.46 -18.89
N GLY A 931 3.79 26.55 -17.63
CA GLY A 931 4.63 27.60 -17.10
C GLY A 931 5.27 27.20 -15.77
N TYR A 932 6.16 28.04 -15.28
CA TYR A 932 6.80 27.85 -13.98
C TYR A 932 6.99 29.18 -13.25
N GLY A 933 7.44 29.10 -12.00
CA GLY A 933 7.59 30.27 -11.15
C GLY A 933 8.38 29.99 -9.88
N VAL A 934 8.34 30.94 -8.95
CA VAL A 934 8.96 30.81 -7.63
C VAL A 934 7.95 31.19 -6.55
N SER A 935 7.89 30.39 -5.48
CA SER A 935 7.31 30.82 -4.21
C SER A 935 8.45 31.27 -3.31
N SER A 936 8.50 32.55 -2.95
CA SER A 936 9.58 33.11 -2.14
C SER A 936 9.03 33.99 -1.04
N ASN A 937 9.34 33.64 0.21
CA ASN A 937 8.96 34.41 1.39
C ASN A 937 9.77 35.71 1.51
N THR A 938 10.96 35.75 0.92
CA THR A 938 11.90 36.88 1.02
C THR A 938 11.95 37.72 -0.27
N SER A 939 11.03 37.50 -1.20
CA SER A 939 10.91 38.33 -2.41
C SER A 939 10.41 39.75 -2.10
N THR A 940 9.79 39.91 -0.94
CA THR A 940 9.27 41.16 -0.38
C THR A 940 10.19 41.79 0.67
N ALA A 941 11.35 41.18 0.93
CA ALA A 941 12.34 41.62 1.92
C ALA A 941 13.19 42.79 1.40
N GLY A 942 13.72 43.59 2.32
CA GLY A 942 14.62 44.70 1.96
C GLY A 942 16.00 44.21 1.48
N SER A 943 16.70 45.02 0.68
CA SER A 943 18.03 44.67 0.13
C SER A 943 19.10 44.33 1.18
N GLU A 944 18.94 44.89 2.38
CA GLU A 944 19.79 44.69 3.55
C GLU A 944 19.64 43.29 4.18
N GLU A 945 18.54 42.57 3.89
CA GLU A 945 18.31 41.24 4.42
C GLU A 945 19.12 40.20 3.64
N ALA A 946 19.89 39.37 4.36
CA ALA A 946 20.80 38.41 3.73
C ALA A 946 20.06 37.38 2.84
N GLY A 947 18.83 37.00 3.22
CA GLY A 947 17.97 36.09 2.46
C GLY A 947 17.13 36.75 1.36
N ALA A 948 17.23 38.07 1.14
CA ALA A 948 16.39 38.77 0.17
C ALA A 948 16.60 38.27 -1.27
N THR A 949 15.51 38.03 -1.98
CA THR A 949 15.50 37.63 -3.38
C THR A 949 14.88 38.70 -4.28
N SER A 950 15.21 38.70 -5.56
CA SER A 950 14.86 39.73 -6.55
C SER A 950 14.11 39.10 -7.72
N LEU A 951 12.96 39.67 -8.06
CA LEU A 951 12.16 39.22 -9.20
C LEU A 951 12.88 39.51 -10.52
N SER A 952 13.48 40.68 -10.68
CA SER A 952 14.19 41.01 -11.92
C SER A 952 15.39 40.07 -12.17
N ARG A 953 16.13 39.70 -11.12
CA ARG A 953 17.19 38.67 -11.25
C ARG A 953 16.64 37.27 -11.55
N MET A 954 15.45 36.92 -11.06
CA MET A 954 14.78 35.66 -11.44
C MET A 954 14.38 35.67 -12.92
N ILE A 955 13.84 36.79 -13.43
CA ILE A 955 13.46 36.95 -14.84
C ILE A 955 14.69 36.89 -15.75
N GLU A 956 15.81 37.52 -15.36
CA GLU A 956 17.08 37.38 -16.07
C GLU A 956 17.56 35.92 -16.12
N ALA A 957 17.48 35.19 -15.00
CA ALA A 957 17.83 33.77 -14.96
C ALA A 957 16.91 32.93 -15.86
N ALA A 958 15.61 33.21 -15.88
CA ALA A 958 14.65 32.55 -16.76
C ALA A 958 14.91 32.85 -18.24
N THR A 959 15.28 34.10 -18.57
CA THR A 959 15.61 34.52 -19.94
C THR A 959 16.87 33.79 -20.45
N ARG A 960 17.89 33.66 -19.60
CA ARG A 960 19.09 32.87 -19.91
C ARG A 960 18.75 31.38 -20.09
N ALA A 961 17.94 30.82 -19.19
CA ALA A 961 17.50 29.43 -19.26
C ALA A 961 16.74 29.11 -20.56
N ALA A 962 15.79 29.96 -20.96
CA ALA A 962 15.05 29.83 -22.21
C ALA A 962 15.99 29.86 -23.43
N SER A 963 16.98 30.75 -23.41
CA SER A 963 18.01 30.83 -24.45
C SER A 963 18.86 29.55 -24.53
N THR A 964 19.26 28.99 -23.39
CA THR A 964 20.03 27.73 -23.31
C THR A 964 19.30 26.56 -23.97
N VAL A 965 17.98 26.46 -23.79
CA VAL A 965 17.17 25.37 -24.38
C VAL A 965 16.55 25.70 -25.75
N GLY A 966 16.90 26.85 -26.34
CA GLY A 966 16.42 27.25 -27.67
C GLY A 966 14.95 27.70 -27.73
N ALA A 967 14.36 28.15 -26.62
CA ALA A 967 13.02 28.73 -26.59
C ALA A 967 13.04 30.22 -27.00
N SER A 968 11.99 30.68 -27.70
CA SER A 968 11.87 32.08 -28.17
C SER A 968 11.60 33.10 -27.07
N SER A 969 11.03 32.64 -25.94
CA SER A 969 10.66 33.43 -24.78
C SER A 969 10.63 32.52 -23.55
N HIS A 970 10.87 33.07 -22.36
CA HIS A 970 10.77 32.30 -21.14
C HIS A 970 9.30 32.02 -20.74
N HIS A 971 9.09 30.96 -19.98
CA HIS A 971 7.79 30.56 -19.42
C HIS A 971 7.71 30.73 -17.88
N PHE A 972 8.62 31.53 -17.31
CA PHE A 972 8.46 32.08 -15.97
C PHE A 972 7.23 33.00 -15.95
N THR A 973 6.14 32.57 -15.35
CA THR A 973 4.81 33.20 -15.45
C THR A 973 4.21 33.58 -14.11
N VAL A 974 4.72 33.02 -13.00
CA VAL A 974 4.13 33.20 -11.67
C VAL A 974 5.19 33.52 -10.61
N LEU A 975 4.87 34.48 -9.75
CA LEU A 975 5.55 34.69 -8.48
C LEU A 975 4.53 34.52 -7.33
N GLN A 976 4.85 33.68 -6.36
CA GLN A 976 4.09 33.59 -5.12
C GLN A 976 4.87 34.25 -3.97
N CYS A 977 4.21 35.14 -3.23
CA CYS A 977 4.82 35.89 -2.13
C CYS A 977 3.83 36.14 -0.97
N PRO A 978 4.33 36.28 0.27
CA PRO A 978 3.49 36.62 1.41
C PRO A 978 2.99 38.06 1.30
N MET A 979 1.70 38.25 1.52
CA MET A 979 1.12 39.60 1.61
C MET A 979 -0.16 39.60 2.44
N ASN A 980 -0.24 40.54 3.38
CA ASN A 980 -1.46 40.82 4.15
C ASN A 980 -1.45 42.29 4.61
N LEU A 981 -2.36 42.65 5.52
CA LEU A 981 -2.49 44.04 6.00
C LEU A 981 -1.22 44.57 6.67
N TYR A 982 -0.43 43.71 7.32
CA TYR A 982 0.84 44.09 7.97
C TYR A 982 2.06 43.81 7.08
N GLU A 983 2.05 42.68 6.37
CA GLU A 983 3.12 42.28 5.45
C GLU A 983 2.90 42.92 4.07
N SER A 984 3.09 44.23 3.98
CA SER A 984 2.85 45.03 2.76
C SER A 984 4.07 45.19 1.85
N GLY A 985 5.13 44.41 2.08
CA GLY A 985 6.42 44.54 1.39
C GLY A 985 6.31 44.51 -0.13
N ALA A 986 5.48 43.61 -0.68
CA ALA A 986 5.23 43.52 -2.13
C ALA A 986 4.75 44.84 -2.76
N ALA A 987 3.99 45.65 -2.01
CA ALA A 987 3.41 46.90 -2.46
C ALA A 987 4.23 48.15 -2.07
N LEU A 988 5.04 48.09 -1.00
CA LEU A 988 5.69 49.27 -0.42
C LEU A 988 7.23 49.23 -0.42
N VAL A 989 7.84 48.08 -0.63
CA VAL A 989 9.31 47.90 -0.60
C VAL A 989 9.83 47.74 -2.03
N PRO A 990 10.85 48.53 -2.45
CA PRO A 990 11.49 48.35 -3.76
C PRO A 990 12.14 46.96 -3.89
N ASN A 991 12.05 46.37 -5.08
CA ASN A 991 12.74 45.12 -5.39
C ASN A 991 14.27 45.32 -5.40
N THR A 992 15.01 44.26 -5.10
CA THR A 992 16.45 44.29 -4.75
C THR A 992 17.41 44.06 -5.93
N GLY A 993 16.92 44.16 -7.18
CA GLY A 993 17.68 43.89 -8.41
C GLY A 993 18.29 45.12 -9.09
N PRO A 994 19.10 44.93 -10.16
CA PRO A 994 19.81 46.02 -10.84
C PRO A 994 18.83 47.04 -11.45
N GLY A 995 18.57 48.14 -10.73
CA GLY A 995 17.61 49.19 -11.09
C GLY A 995 16.84 49.80 -9.90
N ASN A 996 16.62 49.03 -8.82
CA ASN A 996 16.14 49.42 -7.47
C ASN A 996 15.00 50.47 -7.33
N GLY A 997 14.20 50.73 -8.37
CA GLY A 997 13.20 51.82 -8.35
C GLY A 997 11.74 51.42 -8.17
N ARG A 998 11.38 50.15 -8.39
CA ARG A 998 9.99 49.65 -8.42
C ARG A 998 9.72 48.64 -7.33
N THR A 999 8.48 48.57 -6.86
CA THR A 999 8.02 47.54 -5.94
C THR A 999 7.84 46.22 -6.68
N LEU A 1000 7.80 45.10 -5.94
CA LEU A 1000 7.62 43.77 -6.55
C LEU A 1000 6.36 43.69 -7.42
N LEU A 1001 5.24 44.28 -6.98
CA LEU A 1001 4.00 44.31 -7.76
C LEU A 1001 4.14 45.14 -9.05
N ALA A 1002 4.84 46.27 -9.01
CA ALA A 1002 5.07 47.11 -10.17
C ALA A 1002 5.99 46.42 -11.21
N GLU A 1003 7.02 45.72 -10.74
CA GLU A 1003 7.92 44.93 -11.58
C GLU A 1003 7.16 43.76 -12.24
N ALA A 1004 6.40 42.99 -11.45
CA ALA A 1004 5.60 41.89 -11.97
C ALA A 1004 4.58 42.33 -13.04
N MET A 1005 3.94 43.49 -12.85
CA MET A 1005 3.01 44.04 -13.85
C MET A 1005 3.70 44.41 -15.17
N GLN A 1006 4.92 44.94 -15.10
CA GLN A 1006 5.67 45.35 -16.30
C GLN A 1006 6.08 44.14 -17.13
N ASP A 1007 6.54 43.07 -16.47
CA ASP A 1007 7.00 41.85 -17.14
C ASP A 1007 5.89 40.82 -17.36
N GLY A 1008 4.64 41.15 -17.00
CA GLY A 1008 3.49 40.28 -17.23
C GLY A 1008 3.40 39.05 -16.33
N ILE A 1009 4.05 39.08 -15.17
CA ILE A 1009 4.08 37.97 -14.20
C ILE A 1009 2.83 38.01 -13.32
N ALA A 1010 2.15 36.88 -13.20
CA ALA A 1010 1.04 36.72 -12.27
C ALA A 1010 1.55 36.64 -10.82
N VAL A 1011 0.98 37.45 -9.92
CA VAL A 1011 1.35 37.46 -8.50
C VAL A 1011 0.27 36.76 -7.68
N LEU A 1012 0.63 35.64 -7.06
CA LEU A 1012 -0.20 34.91 -6.12
C LEU A 1012 0.19 35.27 -4.70
N VAL A 1013 -0.72 35.86 -3.94
CA VAL A 1013 -0.41 36.20 -2.55
C VAL A 1013 -0.83 35.08 -1.62
N ASN A 1014 0.09 34.62 -0.78
CA ASN A 1014 -0.18 33.64 0.28
C ASN A 1014 -0.16 34.31 1.66
N ARG A 1015 -0.61 33.56 2.68
CA ARG A 1015 -0.79 34.05 4.07
C ARG A 1015 -1.67 35.31 4.20
N PRO A 1016 -2.80 35.42 3.47
CA PRO A 1016 -3.58 36.65 3.45
C PRO A 1016 -4.22 37.00 4.80
N LEU A 1017 -4.38 36.01 5.68
CA LEU A 1017 -5.10 36.14 6.95
C LEU A 1017 -4.26 35.76 8.17
N ASN A 1018 -2.97 35.48 7.99
CA ASN A 1018 -2.05 35.15 9.07
C ASN A 1018 -0.86 36.13 8.97
N ALA A 1019 -0.91 37.18 9.78
CA ALA A 1019 0.10 38.23 9.79
C ALA A 1019 1.20 37.98 10.82
N MET A 1020 2.42 38.41 10.52
CA MET A 1020 3.55 38.44 11.46
C MET A 1020 4.01 39.90 11.66
N PRO A 1021 3.39 40.65 12.59
CA PRO A 1021 3.62 42.10 12.70
C PRO A 1021 5.05 42.49 13.11
N THR A 1022 5.79 41.58 13.75
CA THR A 1022 7.20 41.76 14.13
C THR A 1022 7.93 40.41 14.03
N GLN A 1023 9.25 40.41 13.76
CA GLN A 1023 10.05 39.16 13.64
C GLN A 1023 10.07 38.29 14.93
N ARG A 1024 9.62 38.82 16.08
CA ARG A 1024 9.56 38.10 17.36
C ARG A 1024 8.15 38.07 17.99
N GLY A 1025 7.16 38.71 17.38
CA GLY A 1025 5.77 38.71 17.85
C GLY A 1025 5.00 37.59 17.18
N GLY A 1026 4.21 36.84 17.95
CA GLY A 1026 3.44 35.70 17.43
C GLY A 1026 2.52 36.06 16.26
N VAL A 1027 2.00 35.03 15.59
CA VAL A 1027 1.07 35.17 14.46
C VAL A 1027 -0.22 35.86 14.91
N VAL A 1028 -0.68 36.83 14.13
CA VAL A 1028 -1.97 37.51 14.30
C VAL A 1028 -2.91 37.07 13.19
N ARG A 1029 -4.06 36.50 13.54
CA ARG A 1029 -5.09 36.13 12.57
C ARG A 1029 -5.97 37.33 12.23
N LEU A 1030 -6.16 37.58 10.94
CA LEU A 1030 -7.01 38.65 10.43
C LEU A 1030 -8.46 38.16 10.28
N ALA A 1031 -9.06 37.68 11.37
CA ALA A 1031 -10.41 37.16 11.40
C ALA A 1031 -11.11 37.56 12.70
N ASP A 1032 -12.44 37.67 12.66
CA ASP A 1032 -13.23 37.94 13.86
C ASP A 1032 -13.19 36.72 14.77
N VAL A 1033 -12.99 36.96 16.07
CA VAL A 1033 -12.86 35.91 17.07
C VAL A 1033 -14.22 35.64 17.69
N SER A 1034 -14.73 34.40 17.55
CA SER A 1034 -15.92 33.95 18.26
C SER A 1034 -15.62 33.73 19.74
N MET A 1035 -16.49 34.22 20.63
CA MET A 1035 -16.34 34.06 22.07
C MET A 1035 -16.98 32.75 22.55
N PRO A 1036 -16.23 31.84 23.20
CA PRO A 1036 -16.80 30.66 23.84
C PRO A 1036 -17.77 31.05 24.99
N VAL A 1037 -18.83 30.27 25.18
CA VAL A 1037 -19.79 30.45 26.29
C VAL A 1037 -19.12 30.08 27.63
N ALA A 1038 -19.41 30.84 28.69
CA ALA A 1038 -18.75 30.72 29.98
C ALA A 1038 -19.35 29.63 30.88
N GLU A 1039 -18.53 28.71 31.41
CA GLU A 1039 -18.94 27.70 32.40
C GLU A 1039 -18.46 28.04 33.83
N ALA A 1040 -17.25 28.60 34.02
CA ALA A 1040 -16.66 28.99 35.33
C ALA A 1040 -15.44 29.94 35.15
N THR A 1041 -14.92 30.52 36.24
CA THR A 1041 -13.68 31.35 36.20
C THR A 1041 -12.40 30.49 36.24
N PHE A 1042 -11.29 31.00 35.68
CA PHE A 1042 -10.00 30.29 35.68
C PHE A 1042 -9.55 29.88 37.09
N GLU A 1043 -9.72 30.76 38.08
CA GLU A 1043 -9.26 30.51 39.45
C GLU A 1043 -10.09 29.42 40.13
N GLU A 1044 -11.41 29.39 39.90
CA GLU A 1044 -12.30 28.34 40.42
C GLU A 1044 -11.94 26.97 39.81
N GLN A 1045 -11.71 26.90 38.49
CA GLN A 1045 -11.31 25.63 37.85
C GLN A 1045 -9.90 25.19 38.26
N ARG A 1046 -8.96 26.14 38.38
CA ARG A 1046 -7.59 25.84 38.80
C ARG A 1046 -7.57 25.17 40.18
N GLN A 1047 -8.40 25.64 41.12
CA GLN A 1047 -8.48 25.05 42.45
C GLN A 1047 -8.99 23.61 42.45
N LYS A 1048 -9.99 23.29 41.60
CA LYS A 1048 -10.50 21.92 41.46
C LYS A 1048 -9.45 20.98 40.83
N VAL A 1049 -8.80 21.42 39.76
CA VAL A 1049 -7.72 20.66 39.11
C VAL A 1049 -6.57 20.43 40.10
N ALA A 1050 -6.13 21.46 40.84
CA ALA A 1050 -5.10 21.34 41.87
C ALA A 1050 -5.48 20.35 42.99
N GLY A 1051 -6.75 20.33 43.41
CA GLY A 1051 -7.26 19.38 44.39
C GLY A 1051 -7.16 17.93 43.91
N LEU A 1052 -7.51 17.66 42.64
CA LEU A 1052 -7.40 16.33 42.04
C LEU A 1052 -5.94 15.92 41.79
N GLU A 1053 -5.06 16.85 41.40
CA GLU A 1053 -3.61 16.59 41.26
C GLU A 1053 -2.97 16.20 42.61
N GLU A 1054 -3.38 16.86 43.69
CA GLU A 1054 -2.93 16.51 45.05
C GLU A 1054 -3.50 15.16 45.53
N GLU A 1055 -4.72 14.82 45.12
CA GLU A 1055 -5.30 13.48 45.34
C GLU A 1055 -4.43 12.42 44.66
N TYR A 1056 -4.14 12.56 43.36
CA TYR A 1056 -3.28 11.65 42.60
C TYR A 1056 -1.89 11.50 43.23
N ARG A 1057 -1.27 12.61 43.64
CA ARG A 1057 0.06 12.60 44.27
C ARG A 1057 0.11 11.77 45.55
N LYS A 1058 -0.99 11.73 46.31
CA LYS A 1058 -1.09 10.99 47.57
C LYS A 1058 -1.48 9.53 47.37
N SER A 1059 -2.42 9.25 46.45
CA SER A 1059 -3.05 7.92 46.35
C SER A 1059 -2.48 7.04 45.24
N LEU A 1060 -2.08 7.61 44.10
CA LEU A 1060 -1.77 6.87 42.88
C LEU A 1060 -0.28 6.96 42.48
N ALA A 1061 0.34 8.13 42.62
CA ALA A 1061 1.75 8.32 42.29
C ALA A 1061 2.72 7.36 43.01
N PRO A 1062 2.51 6.97 44.29
CA PRO A 1062 3.39 6.01 44.97
C PRO A 1062 3.40 4.60 44.36
N ALA A 1063 2.38 4.25 43.56
CA ALA A 1063 2.25 2.93 42.93
C ALA A 1063 2.91 2.84 41.55
N VAL A 1064 3.47 3.93 41.03
CA VAL A 1064 4.13 3.97 39.71
C VAL A 1064 5.62 3.67 39.85
N ALA A 1065 6.11 2.61 39.18
CA ALA A 1065 7.54 2.29 39.16
C ALA A 1065 8.35 3.35 38.38
N HIS A 1066 9.42 3.88 38.98
CA HIS A 1066 10.30 4.89 38.37
C HIS A 1066 11.72 4.34 38.20
N SER A 1067 12.25 4.35 36.97
CA SER A 1067 13.56 3.80 36.60
C SER A 1067 14.76 4.71 36.94
N GLY A 1068 14.53 5.90 37.52
CA GLY A 1068 15.57 6.84 37.93
C GLY A 1068 16.06 7.80 36.83
N GLN A 1069 15.48 7.75 35.63
CA GLN A 1069 15.66 8.76 34.57
C GLN A 1069 14.30 9.35 34.18
N GLY A 1070 14.23 10.68 34.04
CA GLY A 1070 13.02 11.40 33.62
C GLY A 1070 12.24 12.06 34.77
N MET A 1071 11.02 12.49 34.48
CA MET A 1071 10.13 13.17 35.43
C MET A 1071 9.64 12.21 36.52
N LEU A 1072 9.55 12.67 37.77
CA LEU A 1072 9.04 11.86 38.88
C LEU A 1072 7.53 11.60 38.67
N PRO A 1073 7.01 10.40 39.01
CA PRO A 1073 5.57 10.11 38.86
C PRO A 1073 4.64 11.07 39.60
N SER A 1074 5.12 11.67 40.70
CA SER A 1074 4.41 12.70 41.48
C SER A 1074 4.27 14.05 40.75
N ASP A 1075 5.03 14.25 39.68
CA ASP A 1075 5.05 15.45 38.85
C ASP A 1075 4.30 15.28 37.52
N PHE A 1076 3.79 14.07 37.20
CA PHE A 1076 3.08 13.78 35.94
C PHE A 1076 1.83 14.65 35.71
N PHE A 1077 1.15 15.06 36.78
CA PHE A 1077 0.00 15.96 36.72
C PHE A 1077 0.29 17.20 37.59
N ARG A 1078 0.76 18.26 36.93
CA ARG A 1078 1.05 19.58 37.51
C ARG A 1078 0.49 20.72 36.67
N TRP A 1079 -0.60 20.44 35.96
CA TRP A 1079 -1.20 21.37 35.02
C TRP A 1079 -1.80 22.59 35.72
N ALA A 1080 -2.26 22.49 36.98
CA ALA A 1080 -2.74 23.66 37.70
C ALA A 1080 -1.65 24.76 37.86
N ASP A 1081 -0.41 24.36 38.15
CA ASP A 1081 0.74 25.27 38.27
C ASP A 1081 1.30 25.67 36.90
N GLU A 1082 1.44 24.70 35.99
CA GLU A 1082 1.98 24.95 34.64
C GLU A 1082 1.10 25.89 33.83
N LEU A 1083 -0.22 25.67 33.84
CA LEU A 1083 -1.17 26.53 33.15
C LEU A 1083 -1.22 27.93 33.76
N THR A 1084 -0.95 28.09 35.06
CA THR A 1084 -0.81 29.42 35.68
C THR A 1084 0.39 30.18 35.13
N ARG A 1085 1.53 29.50 34.95
CA ARG A 1085 2.71 30.09 34.33
C ARG A 1085 2.44 30.43 32.86
N ILE A 1086 1.87 29.49 32.11
CA ILE A 1086 1.54 29.64 30.69
C ILE A 1086 0.54 30.78 30.48
N ARG A 1087 -0.47 30.94 31.33
CA ARG A 1087 -1.50 32.02 31.27
C ARG A 1087 -0.89 33.42 31.14
N THR A 1088 0.23 33.68 31.82
CA THR A 1088 0.92 34.98 31.76
C THR A 1088 1.64 35.21 30.42
N GLN A 1089 1.97 34.13 29.71
CA GLN A 1089 2.73 34.14 28.46
C GLN A 1089 1.84 34.04 27.21
N VAL A 1090 0.58 33.59 27.36
CA VAL A 1090 -0.38 33.49 26.25
C VAL A 1090 -0.61 34.86 25.64
N GLN A 1091 -0.32 35.01 24.35
CA GLN A 1091 -0.38 36.32 23.68
C GLN A 1091 -1.72 36.52 22.95
N GLY A 1092 -2.50 35.48 22.75
CA GLY A 1092 -3.74 35.43 21.96
C GLY A 1092 -4.15 33.99 21.68
N LEU A 1093 -5.29 33.81 21.00
CA LEU A 1093 -5.91 32.51 20.72
C LEU A 1093 -5.00 31.56 19.93
N GLU A 1094 -4.25 32.06 18.95
CA GLU A 1094 -3.37 31.25 18.10
C GLU A 1094 -2.17 30.69 18.90
N HIS A 1095 -1.59 31.51 19.78
CA HIS A 1095 -0.51 31.07 20.66
C HIS A 1095 -1.04 29.99 21.63
N TRP A 1096 -2.29 30.13 22.08
CA TRP A 1096 -2.95 29.12 22.90
C TRP A 1096 -3.16 27.80 22.15
N GLU A 1097 -3.74 27.82 20.95
CA GLU A 1097 -3.96 26.61 20.13
C GLU A 1097 -2.64 25.87 19.85
N GLN A 1098 -1.54 26.59 19.62
CA GLN A 1098 -0.22 25.99 19.43
C GLN A 1098 0.28 25.28 20.68
N ILE A 1099 0.20 25.94 21.85
CA ILE A 1099 0.59 25.35 23.13
C ILE A 1099 -0.27 24.12 23.42
N GLU A 1100 -1.58 24.22 23.21
CA GLU A 1100 -2.51 23.12 23.43
C GLU A 1100 -2.19 21.90 22.55
N GLN A 1101 -2.00 22.11 21.24
CA GLN A 1101 -1.77 21.02 20.29
C GLN A 1101 -0.38 20.40 20.34
N HIS A 1102 0.67 21.17 20.63
CA HIS A 1102 2.06 20.70 20.53
C HIS A 1102 2.71 20.42 21.88
N MET A 1103 2.17 20.94 22.98
CA MET A 1103 2.71 20.76 24.32
C MET A 1103 1.73 20.01 25.21
N ILE A 1104 0.51 20.53 25.37
CA ILE A 1104 -0.44 20.01 26.38
C ILE A 1104 -1.03 18.67 25.95
N ALA A 1105 -1.71 18.61 24.80
CA ALA A 1105 -2.41 17.40 24.37
C ALA A 1105 -1.49 16.20 24.14
N PRO A 1106 -0.30 16.33 23.50
CA PRO A 1106 0.62 15.20 23.35
C PRO A 1106 1.12 14.69 24.70
N HIS A 1107 1.48 15.59 25.63
CA HIS A 1107 1.98 15.21 26.94
C HIS A 1107 0.90 14.52 27.80
N VAL A 1108 -0.30 15.10 27.87
CA VAL A 1108 -1.44 14.50 28.58
C VAL A 1108 -1.76 13.12 28.01
N ASN A 1109 -1.88 12.99 26.68
CA ASN A 1109 -2.20 11.70 26.05
C ASN A 1109 -1.10 10.65 26.27
N GLN A 1110 0.16 11.05 26.21
CA GLN A 1110 1.29 10.16 26.48
C GLN A 1110 1.27 9.64 27.91
N VAL A 1111 1.10 10.53 28.90
CA VAL A 1111 1.06 10.19 30.32
C VAL A 1111 -0.16 9.32 30.64
N LEU A 1112 -1.35 9.68 30.15
CA LEU A 1112 -2.57 8.89 30.34
C LEU A 1112 -2.45 7.47 29.76
N ARG A 1113 -1.85 7.33 28.57
CA ARG A 1113 -1.61 6.02 27.94
C ARG A 1113 -0.61 5.19 28.73
N ALA A 1114 0.52 5.78 29.12
CA ALA A 1114 1.55 5.09 29.88
C ALA A 1114 1.03 4.60 31.26
N LEU A 1115 0.21 5.39 31.94
CA LEU A 1115 -0.38 5.01 33.23
C LEU A 1115 -1.49 3.96 33.09
N ALA A 1116 -2.29 4.01 32.01
CA ALA A 1116 -3.29 2.99 31.72
C ALA A 1116 -2.67 1.60 31.45
N GLU A 1117 -1.44 1.57 30.93
CA GLU A 1117 -0.68 0.33 30.71
C GLU A 1117 0.08 -0.14 31.98
N ALA A 1118 0.38 0.77 32.91
CA ALA A 1118 1.19 0.49 34.09
C ALA A 1118 0.41 -0.01 35.31
N PHE A 1119 -0.88 0.31 35.43
CA PHE A 1119 -1.70 -0.11 36.59
C PHE A 1119 -2.48 -1.41 36.32
N THR A 1120 -2.49 -2.31 37.30
CA THR A 1120 -3.27 -3.57 37.26
C THR A 1120 -4.02 -3.78 38.57
N GLY A 1121 -5.17 -4.46 38.52
CA GLY A 1121 -5.97 -4.78 39.72
C GLY A 1121 -6.66 -3.55 40.33
N THR A 1122 -6.79 -3.50 41.66
CA THR A 1122 -7.55 -2.46 42.38
C THR A 1122 -7.01 -1.03 42.20
N VAL A 1123 -5.71 -0.88 41.88
CA VAL A 1123 -5.10 0.42 41.58
C VAL A 1123 -5.55 0.94 40.22
N ALA A 1124 -5.84 0.06 39.26
CA ALA A 1124 -6.36 0.45 37.94
C ALA A 1124 -7.78 1.02 38.05
N GLU A 1125 -8.64 0.45 38.90
CA GLU A 1125 -9.98 0.98 39.17
C GLU A 1125 -9.94 2.36 39.83
N GLN A 1126 -9.03 2.57 40.80
CA GLN A 1126 -8.83 3.87 41.44
C GLN A 1126 -8.29 4.92 40.45
N TRP A 1127 -7.39 4.49 39.54
CA TRP A 1127 -6.88 5.32 38.46
C TRP A 1127 -7.99 5.75 37.49
N GLU A 1128 -8.82 4.82 37.01
CA GLU A 1128 -9.93 5.12 36.10
C GLU A 1128 -10.94 6.07 36.74
N ALA A 1129 -11.36 5.82 37.98
CA ALA A 1129 -12.27 6.68 38.72
C ALA A 1129 -11.71 8.08 39.02
N TRP A 1130 -10.39 8.21 39.16
CA TRP A 1130 -9.73 9.51 39.28
C TRP A 1130 -9.65 10.22 37.91
N ARG A 1131 -9.23 9.52 36.85
CA ARG A 1131 -9.11 10.05 35.48
C ARG A 1131 -10.43 10.62 34.99
N ASP A 1132 -11.53 9.91 35.22
CA ASP A 1132 -12.86 10.30 34.75
C ASP A 1132 -13.39 11.56 35.47
N ARG A 1133 -12.83 11.89 36.65
CA ARG A 1133 -13.05 13.18 37.33
C ARG A 1133 -12.06 14.25 36.88
N TYR A 1134 -10.79 13.90 36.65
CA TYR A 1134 -9.73 14.85 36.34
C TYR A 1134 -9.81 15.42 34.92
N VAL A 1135 -10.01 14.57 33.91
CA VAL A 1135 -9.98 14.99 32.50
C VAL A 1135 -11.06 16.04 32.19
N PRO A 1136 -12.32 15.90 32.62
CA PRO A 1136 -13.33 16.94 32.38
C PRO A 1136 -12.98 18.29 33.02
N GLU A 1137 -12.44 18.28 34.24
CA GLU A 1137 -12.07 19.49 34.98
C GLU A 1137 -10.84 20.19 34.36
N LEU A 1138 -9.85 19.41 33.88
CA LEU A 1138 -8.72 19.92 33.12
C LEU A 1138 -9.17 20.53 31.80
N LEU A 1139 -10.06 19.87 31.05
CA LEU A 1139 -10.61 20.41 29.81
C LEU A 1139 -11.38 21.73 30.05
N ALA A 1140 -12.13 21.83 31.14
CA ALA A 1140 -12.80 23.07 31.53
C ALA A 1140 -11.80 24.19 31.89
N LEU A 1141 -10.68 23.85 32.55
CA LEU A 1141 -9.59 24.80 32.81
C LEU A 1141 -8.94 25.29 31.51
N LEU A 1142 -8.66 24.40 30.57
CA LEU A 1142 -8.14 24.73 29.23
C LEU A 1142 -9.11 25.65 28.46
N ARG A 1143 -10.42 25.37 28.48
CA ARG A 1143 -11.45 26.25 27.87
C ARG A 1143 -11.47 27.65 28.48
N SER A 1144 -11.23 27.78 29.79
CA SER A 1144 -11.18 29.11 30.42
C SER A 1144 -9.99 29.95 29.93
N LEU A 1145 -8.84 29.32 29.68
CA LEU A 1145 -7.68 29.98 29.08
C LEU A 1145 -7.88 30.29 27.61
N GLN A 1146 -8.50 29.38 26.86
CA GLN A 1146 -8.90 29.62 25.48
C GLN A 1146 -9.79 30.86 25.37
N ARG A 1147 -10.73 31.06 26.31
CA ARG A 1147 -11.58 32.25 26.35
C ARG A 1147 -10.80 33.53 26.67
N GLU A 1148 -9.89 33.52 27.65
CA GLU A 1148 -9.02 34.67 27.92
C GLU A 1148 -8.14 35.01 26.71
N ALA A 1149 -7.63 34.00 26.02
CA ALA A 1149 -6.86 34.14 24.80
C ALA A 1149 -7.71 34.71 23.66
N ALA A 1150 -8.95 34.24 23.52
CA ALA A 1150 -9.94 34.74 22.56
C ALA A 1150 -10.26 36.22 22.83
N GLU A 1151 -10.47 36.62 24.10
CA GLU A 1151 -10.70 38.01 24.47
C GLU A 1151 -9.52 38.92 24.12
N ARG A 1152 -8.28 38.47 24.37
CA ARG A 1152 -7.05 39.19 23.97
C ARG A 1152 -6.96 39.37 22.45
N SER A 1153 -7.26 38.33 21.67
CA SER A 1153 -7.30 38.42 20.20
C SER A 1153 -8.47 39.27 19.69
N ARG A 1154 -9.63 39.25 20.37
CA ARG A 1154 -10.82 40.07 20.06
C ARG A 1154 -10.52 41.57 20.21
N LEU A 1155 -9.89 41.99 21.31
CA LEU A 1155 -9.52 43.40 21.53
C LEU A 1155 -8.57 43.93 20.43
N ARG A 1156 -7.60 43.12 20.00
CA ARG A 1156 -6.71 43.47 18.87
C ARG A 1156 -7.48 43.59 17.55
N THR A 1157 -8.44 42.70 17.32
CA THR A 1157 -9.32 42.74 16.13
C THR A 1157 -10.18 44.01 16.11
N GLU A 1158 -10.70 44.44 17.27
CA GLU A 1158 -11.44 45.70 17.40
C GLU A 1158 -10.59 46.95 17.16
N GLU A 1159 -9.33 46.96 17.58
CA GLU A 1159 -8.38 48.04 17.26
C GLU A 1159 -8.15 48.13 15.75
N LEU A 1160 -7.98 46.99 15.08
CA LEU A 1160 -7.76 46.96 13.64
C LEU A 1160 -9.02 47.39 12.85
N HIS A 1161 -10.20 46.99 13.31
CA HIS A 1161 -11.45 47.53 12.78
C HIS A 1161 -11.53 49.05 12.94
N ARG A 1162 -11.19 49.59 14.12
CA ARG A 1162 -11.16 51.05 14.35
C ARG A 1162 -10.19 51.77 13.42
N ALA A 1163 -9.03 51.17 13.13
CA ALA A 1163 -8.02 51.75 12.25
C ALA A 1163 -8.46 51.75 10.76
N ILE A 1164 -9.03 50.65 10.27
CA ILE A 1164 -9.29 50.46 8.83
C ILE A 1164 -10.68 50.95 8.41
N ASN A 1165 -11.71 50.86 9.27
CA ASN A 1165 -13.08 51.24 8.92
C ASN A 1165 -13.23 52.68 8.34
N PRO A 1166 -12.48 53.70 8.79
CA PRO A 1166 -12.51 55.04 8.17
C PRO A 1166 -12.05 55.07 6.71
N LEU A 1167 -11.24 54.09 6.29
CA LEU A 1167 -10.71 53.96 4.93
C LEU A 1167 -11.63 53.15 4.00
N LEU A 1168 -12.71 52.57 4.55
CA LEU A 1168 -13.65 51.72 3.80
C LEU A 1168 -15.03 52.39 3.60
N PRO A 1169 -15.73 52.07 2.49
CA PRO A 1169 -17.12 52.50 2.28
C PRO A 1169 -18.04 52.04 3.41
N GLU A 1170 -19.01 52.88 3.76
CA GLU A 1170 -19.91 52.65 4.90
C GLU A 1170 -20.67 51.33 4.81
N SER A 1171 -21.14 50.96 3.62
CA SER A 1171 -21.87 49.71 3.34
C SER A 1171 -21.07 48.43 3.65
N ARG A 1172 -19.75 48.52 3.79
CA ARG A 1172 -18.85 47.39 4.05
C ARG A 1172 -18.11 47.50 5.39
N ARG A 1173 -18.39 48.52 6.21
CA ARG A 1173 -17.79 48.66 7.56
C ARG A 1173 -18.23 47.58 8.54
N ALA A 1174 -19.38 46.95 8.32
CA ALA A 1174 -19.87 45.84 9.14
C ALA A 1174 -19.33 44.45 8.71
N ALA A 1175 -18.57 44.38 7.61
CA ALA A 1175 -17.95 43.12 7.16
C ALA A 1175 -16.94 42.59 8.19
N THR A 1176 -16.73 41.27 8.16
CA THR A 1176 -15.74 40.62 9.02
C THR A 1176 -14.33 41.08 8.69
N LEU A 1177 -13.38 40.98 9.63
CA LEU A 1177 -12.00 41.36 9.37
C LEU A 1177 -11.38 40.55 8.22
N SER A 1178 -11.75 39.27 8.09
CA SER A 1178 -11.28 38.42 6.99
C SER A 1178 -11.77 38.92 5.64
N GLN A 1179 -13.05 39.26 5.53
CA GLN A 1179 -13.61 39.82 4.30
C GLN A 1179 -12.93 41.15 3.94
N LYS A 1180 -12.69 42.03 4.92
CA LYS A 1180 -11.97 43.31 4.71
C LYS A 1180 -10.54 43.07 4.21
N ALA A 1181 -9.78 42.19 4.86
CA ALA A 1181 -8.41 41.88 4.49
C ALA A 1181 -8.32 41.28 3.07
N LEU A 1182 -9.16 40.28 2.77
CA LEU A 1182 -9.24 39.68 1.44
C LEU A 1182 -9.63 40.71 0.37
N TRP A 1183 -10.60 41.58 0.68
CA TRP A 1183 -11.04 42.64 -0.22
C TRP A 1183 -9.93 43.64 -0.56
N VAL A 1184 -9.16 44.08 0.44
CA VAL A 1184 -8.00 44.97 0.25
C VAL A 1184 -6.95 44.31 -0.64
N LEU A 1185 -6.60 43.05 -0.36
CA LEU A 1185 -5.60 42.31 -1.15
C LEU A 1185 -6.03 42.13 -2.61
N ARG A 1186 -7.25 41.64 -2.87
CA ARG A 1186 -7.72 41.42 -4.25
C ARG A 1186 -7.92 42.71 -5.05
N SER A 1187 -8.09 43.85 -4.37
CA SER A 1187 -8.27 45.16 -4.99
C SER A 1187 -6.93 45.84 -5.29
N THR A 1188 -5.82 45.29 -4.81
CA THR A 1188 -4.50 45.91 -4.97
C THR A 1188 -3.96 45.68 -6.39
N PRO A 1189 -3.60 46.74 -7.12
CA PRO A 1189 -3.00 46.61 -8.44
C PRO A 1189 -1.76 45.71 -8.41
N GLY A 1190 -1.65 44.82 -9.41
CA GLY A 1190 -0.58 43.83 -9.52
C GLY A 1190 -0.85 42.50 -8.81
N VAL A 1191 -1.76 42.45 -7.82
CA VAL A 1191 -2.19 41.18 -7.21
C VAL A 1191 -3.13 40.46 -8.17
N THR A 1192 -2.70 39.30 -8.66
CA THR A 1192 -3.51 38.48 -9.59
C THR A 1192 -4.57 37.69 -8.84
N CYS A 1193 -4.16 36.95 -7.81
CA CYS A 1193 -5.04 36.08 -7.05
C CYS A 1193 -4.58 35.97 -5.58
N VAL A 1194 -5.52 36.00 -4.65
CA VAL A 1194 -5.29 35.82 -3.20
C VAL A 1194 -5.62 34.39 -2.82
N LEU A 1195 -4.65 33.66 -2.27
CA LEU A 1195 -4.78 32.23 -1.95
C LEU A 1195 -5.28 32.02 -0.52
N VAL A 1196 -6.46 31.40 -0.38
CA VAL A 1196 -7.15 31.24 0.90
C VAL A 1196 -7.30 29.76 1.25
N GLY A 1197 -6.91 29.40 2.47
CA GLY A 1197 -7.04 28.04 3.02
C GLY A 1197 -8.46 27.73 3.48
N MET A 1198 -9.40 27.59 2.54
CA MET A 1198 -10.83 27.40 2.81
C MET A 1198 -11.13 25.95 3.21
N ARG A 1199 -10.94 25.60 4.49
CA ARG A 1199 -11.05 24.22 4.99
C ARG A 1199 -12.47 23.69 5.22
N SER A 1200 -13.51 24.53 5.13
CA SER A 1200 -14.90 24.10 5.31
C SER A 1200 -15.86 24.79 4.34
N PRO A 1201 -16.99 24.16 3.99
CA PRO A 1201 -18.06 24.76 3.19
C PRO A 1201 -18.52 26.16 3.64
N ALA A 1202 -18.67 26.35 4.96
CA ALA A 1202 -19.05 27.63 5.54
C ALA A 1202 -18.00 28.72 5.29
N TYR A 1203 -16.72 28.36 5.39
CA TYR A 1203 -15.65 29.31 5.14
C TYR A 1203 -15.50 29.65 3.65
N VAL A 1204 -15.75 28.69 2.76
CA VAL A 1204 -15.84 28.96 1.31
C VAL A 1204 -16.93 29.99 1.01
N ALA A 1205 -18.12 29.83 1.61
CA ALA A 1205 -19.22 30.76 1.43
C ALA A 1205 -18.90 32.18 1.91
N ASP A 1206 -18.26 32.31 3.08
CA ASP A 1206 -17.83 33.60 3.64
C ASP A 1206 -16.77 34.28 2.76
N ALA A 1207 -15.69 33.55 2.41
CA ALA A 1207 -14.57 34.11 1.68
C ALA A 1207 -14.96 34.51 0.25
N LEU A 1208 -15.69 33.66 -0.49
CA LEU A 1208 -16.02 33.93 -1.89
C LEU A 1208 -17.07 35.04 -2.07
N GLN A 1209 -17.78 35.45 -1.01
CA GLN A 1209 -18.70 36.58 -1.07
C GLN A 1209 -18.01 37.86 -1.56
N ILE A 1210 -16.73 38.04 -1.22
CA ILE A 1210 -15.96 39.22 -1.60
C ILE A 1210 -15.68 39.29 -3.10
N LEU A 1211 -15.81 38.20 -3.88
CA LEU A 1211 -15.69 38.24 -5.34
C LEU A 1211 -16.78 39.09 -6.01
N ARG A 1212 -17.93 39.25 -5.34
CA ARG A 1212 -19.08 40.05 -5.80
C ARG A 1212 -18.95 41.54 -5.49
N TRP A 1213 -17.91 41.94 -4.76
CA TRP A 1213 -17.71 43.33 -4.36
C TRP A 1213 -16.86 44.05 -5.41
N ASP A 1214 -17.19 45.33 -5.64
CA ASP A 1214 -16.39 46.22 -6.47
C ASP A 1214 -14.99 46.38 -5.89
N ALA A 1215 -13.99 46.65 -6.74
CA ALA A 1215 -12.63 46.87 -6.27
C ALA A 1215 -12.55 48.09 -5.33
N LEU A 1216 -11.86 47.94 -4.20
CA LEU A 1216 -11.61 49.03 -3.26
C LEU A 1216 -10.67 50.07 -3.88
N PRO A 1217 -11.12 51.33 -4.10
CA PRO A 1217 -10.22 52.37 -4.58
C PRO A 1217 -9.18 52.72 -3.52
N HIS A 1218 -7.94 52.98 -3.96
CA HIS A 1218 -6.82 53.37 -3.09
C HIS A 1218 -6.48 52.37 -1.96
N SER A 1219 -6.55 51.06 -2.23
CA SER A 1219 -6.20 50.00 -1.26
C SER A 1219 -4.84 50.19 -0.57
N GLN A 1220 -3.89 50.86 -1.25
CA GLN A 1220 -2.57 51.19 -0.73
C GLN A 1220 -2.58 51.99 0.59
N ARG A 1221 -3.57 52.87 0.79
CA ARG A 1221 -3.72 53.66 2.03
C ARG A 1221 -3.98 52.77 3.25
N VAL A 1222 -4.61 51.61 3.05
CA VAL A 1222 -4.84 50.65 4.13
C VAL A 1222 -3.52 50.04 4.58
N TYR A 1223 -2.62 49.71 3.65
CA TYR A 1223 -1.29 49.20 4.00
C TYR A 1223 -0.44 50.26 4.71
N GLU A 1224 -0.47 51.51 4.25
CA GLU A 1224 0.25 52.62 4.90
C GLU A 1224 -0.22 52.81 6.36
N CYS A 1225 -1.54 52.78 6.56
CA CYS A 1225 -2.17 52.85 7.88
C CYS A 1225 -1.73 51.69 8.80
N CYS A 1226 -1.77 50.45 8.31
CA CYS A 1226 -1.39 49.27 9.09
C CYS A 1226 0.12 49.15 9.31
N ALA A 1227 0.95 49.65 8.40
CA ALA A 1227 2.42 49.64 8.49
C ALA A 1227 2.99 50.77 9.38
N GLY A 1228 2.14 51.65 9.93
CA GLY A 1228 2.56 52.73 10.83
C GLY A 1228 3.32 53.87 10.13
N LYS A 1229 3.30 53.94 8.79
CA LYS A 1229 3.80 55.08 8.03
C LYS A 1229 2.71 56.14 8.01
N LYS A 1230 2.80 57.12 8.91
CA LYS A 1230 1.92 58.31 8.93
C LYS A 1230 2.13 59.19 7.71
#